data_AF-A0AAD2A0I1-F1
#
_entry.id   AF-A0AAD2A0I1-F1
#
_cell.length_a   1.000
_cell.length_b   1.000
_cell.length_c   1.000
_cell.angle_alpha   90.00
_cell.angle_beta   90.00
_cell.angle_gamma   90.00
#
_symmetry.space_group_name_H-M   'P 1'
#
loop_
_entity.id
_entity.type
_entity.pdbx_description
1 polymer ?
#
loop_
_entity_poly.entity_id
_entity_poly.type
_entity_poly.pdbx_seq_one_letter_code
_entity_poly.pdbx_strand_id
1 'polypeptide(L)'
;MEVEQECTTPKNQDYQIPKPVVCPPAPRKKMERQQTKQNPPKNVRLFGVFAALLLPEFAFCMTRHYKFNIVQHNVTRLCHTKSIFSVNGRFPGPRIVAREGDQLLVKVVNHVSNNITIHWHGIRQLRSGWADGPAYVTQCPIQTNQSYTYNFTITGQRGTLFWHAHISWLRATVYGPIIIRPKRNESYPFRKPYEEVPIIFGEWWNADPEAVINQALQTGGGPNVSDAYTINGFPGPLYNCSSKDTFKLKVKAGKTYMLRLINAAMNDELFFSIANHTVTIVEADAVYIKPFQTDVVMITPGQTTNVLLNTKPYYPNATFLMAARPYFTGQGTFDNSTVAGILEYEHQLNHTSSTKKIVFKPTLPPINATTFVANFTGKFRSLNNPNLTASVPQTVDRLFYFTVGLGSSPCPKNTTCQGPNGTKFAASVNNTNQTYTYNFTVTGQRGTLFWHAHISWMRATIYGPIIIRPKRNESYPFKKPYKEVPIIFGEWWNADPEAVINQALQTGGAPNVSDAYTINGFPGPLYNCSKDTFKLKVKPGKTYMLRIINAAMNDELFFSIANHTVTIVEADAVYTKPFQTDVVLITPGQTTNVLLKTKPYYPNATFLMTARPYFTGQGTFDNSTVAGILEYEHPLNHTSYTKKMVFKPTLPPINATTFVANFTRKFRSLNNPNLTASVPQTVDRRFYFIVGLGSSPCPKNTTCQGPNGTKFAASVNNVSFALPTTALLQAHFTKKSNGVYTTDFPTNPPKQFNYTGTPPNNTVVSNATRLVVLPFNTSVELVLQDTSILGAESHPLHLHGFNFFVVGQGFGNYNPNKDTANFNLVDPVERNTFGVPAGGWVAIRFLADNPGVWFMHCHFDVHTSWGLRMAWIVMDGPLPNQKLPPPPSDLPKC
;
A
#
# COMPACT_ATOMS: atom_id res chain seq x y z
N MET A 1 18.91 30.70 -26.36
CA MET A 1 19.49 30.33 -27.66
C MET A 1 20.23 29.01 -27.47
N GLU A 2 20.83 28.47 -28.53
CA GLU A 2 21.39 27.11 -28.59
C GLU A 2 20.32 26.00 -28.50
N VAL A 3 20.51 24.87 -29.17
CA VAL A 3 20.57 24.64 -30.64
C VAL A 3 20.30 23.14 -30.83
N GLU A 4 19.49 22.75 -31.82
CA GLU A 4 19.33 21.33 -32.16
C GLU A 4 20.41 20.91 -33.17
N GLN A 5 20.98 19.72 -32.99
CA GLN A 5 21.81 19.09 -33.99
C GLN A 5 21.53 17.58 -34.01
N GLU A 6 21.48 17.01 -35.22
CA GLU A 6 21.12 15.60 -35.47
C GLU A 6 22.36 14.71 -35.48
N CYS A 7 22.18 13.41 -35.21
CA CYS A 7 23.20 12.38 -35.39
C CYS A 7 22.67 11.23 -36.25
N THR A 8 23.00 11.25 -37.55
CA THR A 8 22.78 10.13 -38.47
C THR A 8 23.81 9.01 -38.28
N THR A 9 23.39 7.76 -38.45
CA THR A 9 24.24 6.57 -38.28
C THR A 9 24.98 6.13 -39.55
N PRO A 10 26.16 5.49 -39.42
CA PRO A 10 26.70 4.61 -40.46
C PRO A 10 26.94 3.15 -39.99
N LYS A 11 26.36 2.21 -40.74
CA LYS A 11 26.74 0.79 -41.01
C LYS A 11 27.36 -0.11 -39.91
N ASN A 12 26.73 -1.27 -39.66
CA ASN A 12 27.25 -2.58 -40.14
C ASN A 12 26.24 -3.76 -39.93
N GLN A 13 26.51 -4.88 -40.62
CA GLN A 13 25.73 -6.14 -40.80
C GLN A 13 26.20 -7.28 -39.84
N ASP A 14 25.56 -8.46 -39.63
CA ASP A 14 24.20 -8.98 -39.92
C ASP A 14 23.89 -10.30 -39.16
N TYR A 15 22.58 -10.53 -38.87
CA TYR A 15 21.78 -11.79 -38.83
C TYR A 15 22.09 -13.07 -37.99
N GLN A 16 21.05 -13.93 -37.93
CA GLN A 16 20.87 -15.18 -37.15
C GLN A 16 21.02 -16.49 -37.98
N ILE A 17 20.89 -17.68 -37.36
CA ILE A 17 21.17 -19.03 -37.93
C ILE A 17 19.96 -20.00 -37.84
N PRO A 18 19.73 -20.88 -38.83
CA PRO A 18 19.03 -22.17 -38.66
C PRO A 18 19.90 -23.45 -38.93
N LYS A 19 19.36 -24.63 -38.60
CA LYS A 19 19.97 -26.01 -38.69
C LYS A 19 19.55 -26.73 -40.03
N PRO A 20 19.71 -28.08 -40.29
CA PRO A 20 20.31 -29.21 -39.52
C PRO A 20 21.07 -30.38 -40.24
N VAL A 21 21.91 -31.15 -39.49
CA VAL A 21 22.18 -32.64 -39.58
C VAL A 21 22.94 -33.15 -40.86
N VAL A 22 23.88 -34.13 -40.89
CA VAL A 22 23.97 -35.55 -40.41
C VAL A 22 25.38 -35.93 -39.83
N CYS A 23 25.50 -37.10 -39.17
CA CYS A 23 26.69 -37.77 -38.57
C CYS A 23 27.51 -38.62 -39.60
N PRO A 24 28.57 -39.46 -39.30
CA PRO A 24 29.00 -40.08 -38.03
C PRO A 24 30.57 -40.08 -37.77
N PRO A 25 31.30 -41.11 -37.23
CA PRO A 25 32.17 -40.88 -36.04
C PRO A 25 33.63 -41.42 -36.10
N ALA A 26 34.46 -41.18 -35.05
CA ALA A 26 35.69 -41.93 -34.63
C ALA A 26 36.51 -41.11 -33.56
N PRO A 27 37.51 -41.67 -32.83
CA PRO A 27 37.72 -41.26 -31.42
C PRO A 27 39.12 -40.79 -30.94
N ARG A 28 39.10 -40.07 -29.79
CA ARG A 28 40.13 -39.92 -28.73
C ARG A 28 41.61 -39.64 -29.08
N LYS A 29 42.13 -38.50 -28.57
CA LYS A 29 43.32 -38.46 -27.65
C LYS A 29 43.51 -37.09 -26.96
N LYS A 30 44.41 -37.05 -25.96
CA LYS A 30 45.02 -35.83 -25.35
C LYS A 30 45.96 -35.18 -26.41
N MET A 31 46.47 -33.94 -26.31
CA MET A 31 47.18 -33.37 -25.16
C MET A 31 47.50 -31.86 -25.34
N GLU A 32 47.59 -31.13 -24.22
CA GLU A 32 48.38 -29.92 -23.94
C GLU A 32 48.33 -28.63 -24.80
N ARG A 33 48.78 -27.54 -24.15
CA ARG A 33 48.94 -26.18 -24.71
C ARG A 33 50.41 -25.96 -25.05
N GLN A 34 50.68 -25.06 -26.02
CA GLN A 34 51.48 -23.88 -25.71
C GLN A 34 51.18 -22.71 -26.66
N GLN A 35 51.73 -21.54 -26.35
CA GLN A 35 51.47 -20.26 -27.01
C GLN A 35 52.63 -19.88 -27.93
N THR A 36 52.37 -19.09 -28.97
CA THR A 36 53.04 -17.77 -29.15
C THR A 36 52.33 -16.93 -30.22
N LYS A 37 52.76 -15.68 -30.41
CA LYS A 37 52.12 -14.65 -31.25
C LYS A 37 53.00 -14.33 -32.45
N GLN A 38 52.42 -13.97 -33.60
CA GLN A 38 52.86 -12.84 -34.43
C GLN A 38 51.83 -12.49 -35.53
N ASN A 39 51.81 -11.22 -35.93
CA ASN A 39 51.02 -10.63 -37.03
C ASN A 39 52.01 -9.92 -38.00
N PRO A 40 51.56 -9.40 -39.15
CA PRO A 40 50.99 -10.07 -40.31
C PRO A 40 51.87 -9.79 -41.57
N PRO A 41 51.42 -10.14 -42.79
CA PRO A 41 51.13 -9.04 -43.72
C PRO A 41 49.84 -9.22 -44.55
N LYS A 42 49.60 -8.27 -45.47
CA LYS A 42 48.31 -7.96 -46.11
C LYS A 42 48.02 -8.79 -47.39
N ASN A 43 46.74 -8.75 -47.79
CA ASN A 43 46.20 -9.03 -49.12
C ASN A 43 46.14 -10.50 -49.60
N VAL A 44 44.92 -11.06 -49.66
CA VAL A 44 44.15 -11.36 -50.89
C VAL A 44 42.65 -11.31 -50.51
N ARG A 45 41.74 -11.21 -51.49
CA ARG A 45 40.29 -11.02 -51.29
C ARG A 45 39.46 -12.32 -51.37
N LEU A 46 38.27 -12.24 -50.77
CA LEU A 46 36.99 -12.89 -51.11
C LEU A 46 36.66 -14.32 -50.59
N PHE A 47 35.50 -14.36 -49.91
CA PHE A 47 34.63 -15.49 -49.50
C PHE A 47 35.11 -16.50 -48.42
N GLY A 48 34.20 -16.72 -47.46
CA GLY A 48 34.44 -17.38 -46.16
C GLY A 48 34.62 -16.34 -45.05
N VAL A 49 33.91 -16.36 -43.91
CA VAL A 49 32.90 -17.30 -43.37
C VAL A 49 31.84 -16.49 -42.61
N PHE A 50 30.55 -16.84 -42.70
CA PHE A 50 29.47 -16.32 -41.84
C PHE A 50 28.69 -17.50 -41.22
N ALA A 51 29.18 -18.01 -40.08
CA ALA A 51 28.60 -19.18 -39.41
C ALA A 51 28.81 -19.19 -37.88
N ALA A 52 28.87 -18.02 -37.24
CA ALA A 52 29.02 -17.92 -35.79
C ALA A 52 28.47 -16.60 -35.22
N LEU A 53 27.17 -16.56 -34.89
CA LEU A 53 26.57 -15.84 -33.75
C LEU A 53 25.04 -16.05 -33.67
N LEU A 54 24.64 -17.24 -33.22
CA LEU A 54 23.37 -17.39 -32.51
C LEU A 54 23.63 -18.09 -31.17
N LEU A 55 23.50 -17.32 -30.09
CA LEU A 55 23.22 -17.82 -28.76
C LEU A 55 21.90 -17.19 -28.32
N PRO A 56 20.93 -17.96 -27.79
CA PRO A 56 19.74 -17.37 -27.20
C PRO A 56 20.12 -16.57 -25.95
N GLU A 57 19.35 -15.53 -25.62
CA GLU A 57 19.53 -14.82 -24.35
C GLU A 57 19.26 -15.77 -23.17
N PHE A 58 20.31 -16.08 -22.41
CA PHE A 58 20.18 -16.90 -21.21
C PHE A 58 19.44 -16.14 -20.11
N ALA A 59 18.15 -16.45 -19.94
CA ALA A 59 17.37 -16.03 -18.78
C ALA A 59 17.94 -16.71 -17.51
N PHE A 60 18.86 -16.04 -16.82
CA PHE A 60 19.53 -16.53 -15.61
C PHE A 60 18.59 -16.59 -14.38
N CYS A 61 17.72 -17.59 -14.33
CA CYS A 61 17.16 -18.12 -13.09
C CYS A 61 18.28 -18.76 -12.24
N MET A 62 18.35 -18.46 -10.93
CA MET A 62 19.27 -19.14 -10.01
C MET A 62 18.50 -19.95 -8.97
N THR A 63 18.86 -21.23 -8.79
CA THR A 63 18.36 -22.06 -7.69
C THR A 63 19.12 -21.77 -6.39
N ARG A 64 18.46 -21.16 -5.42
CA ARG A 64 19.00 -20.84 -4.09
C ARG A 64 18.71 -21.94 -3.10
N HIS A 65 19.74 -22.38 -2.38
CA HIS A 65 19.65 -23.44 -1.39
C HIS A 65 19.75 -22.84 0.02
N TYR A 66 18.81 -23.21 0.89
CA TYR A 66 18.81 -22.85 2.31
C TYR A 66 18.57 -24.10 3.17
N LYS A 67 19.23 -24.17 4.33
CA LYS A 67 18.96 -25.19 5.35
C LYS A 67 18.49 -24.51 6.63
N PHE A 68 17.31 -24.87 7.09
CA PHE A 68 16.69 -24.38 8.32
C PHE A 68 16.66 -25.53 9.33
N ASN A 69 17.59 -25.54 10.28
CA ASN A 69 17.54 -26.46 11.42
C ASN A 69 16.67 -25.79 12.49
N ILE A 70 15.51 -26.37 12.80
CA ILE A 70 14.67 -25.92 13.92
C ILE A 70 15.30 -26.43 15.20
N VAL A 71 15.71 -25.53 16.07
CA VAL A 71 16.48 -25.84 17.30
C VAL A 71 15.96 -25.04 18.49
N GLN A 72 16.01 -25.64 19.66
CA GLN A 72 15.68 -25.02 20.94
C GLN A 72 16.96 -24.49 21.60
N HIS A 73 16.91 -23.28 22.14
CA HIS A 73 18.05 -22.63 22.81
C HIS A 73 17.58 -21.54 23.78
N ASN A 74 18.40 -21.21 24.78
CA ASN A 74 18.04 -20.23 25.81
C ASN A 74 18.30 -18.79 25.35
N VAL A 75 17.33 -17.90 25.59
CA VAL A 75 17.42 -16.46 25.34
C VAL A 75 16.93 -15.69 26.57
N THR A 76 17.65 -14.63 26.92
CA THR A 76 17.32 -13.72 28.02
C THR A 76 16.73 -12.42 27.49
N ARG A 77 15.63 -11.94 28.08
CA ARG A 77 15.01 -10.61 27.89
C ARG A 77 14.31 -10.21 29.18
N LEU A 78 14.14 -8.92 29.45
CA LEU A 78 13.40 -8.43 30.64
C LEU A 78 13.93 -9.00 31.99
N CYS A 79 15.22 -9.37 32.08
CA CYS A 79 15.85 -10.18 33.13
C CYS A 79 15.40 -11.67 33.22
N HIS A 80 14.38 -12.12 32.48
CA HIS A 80 13.97 -13.52 32.44
C HIS A 80 14.72 -14.29 31.34
N THR A 81 15.16 -15.52 31.66
CA THR A 81 15.75 -16.43 30.68
C THR A 81 14.81 -17.61 30.46
N LYS A 82 14.43 -17.85 29.21
CA LYS A 82 13.62 -19.01 28.82
C LYS A 82 14.21 -19.70 27.59
N SER A 83 13.82 -20.95 27.37
CA SER A 83 14.17 -21.64 26.13
C SER A 83 13.18 -21.27 25.02
N ILE A 84 13.68 -21.03 23.81
CA ILE A 84 12.87 -20.69 22.64
C ILE A 84 13.26 -21.52 21.42
N PHE A 85 12.26 -21.79 20.57
CA PHE A 85 12.45 -22.38 19.26
C PHE A 85 12.99 -21.34 18.27
N SER A 86 13.86 -21.76 17.37
CA SER A 86 14.49 -20.85 16.39
C SER A 86 14.97 -21.57 15.15
N VAL A 87 15.25 -20.83 14.09
CA VAL A 87 15.96 -21.34 12.92
C VAL A 87 17.46 -21.07 13.06
N ASN A 88 18.25 -22.13 13.08
CA ASN A 88 19.72 -22.10 13.14
C ASN A 88 20.28 -21.30 14.35
N GLY A 89 19.60 -21.31 15.50
CA GLY A 89 20.03 -20.63 16.73
C GLY A 89 20.01 -19.10 16.62
N ARG A 90 18.98 -18.54 15.96
CA ARG A 90 18.85 -17.10 15.72
C ARG A 90 17.42 -16.63 15.96
N PHE A 91 17.29 -15.56 16.75
CA PHE A 91 16.05 -14.85 17.02
C PHE A 91 16.27 -13.32 16.86
N PRO A 92 15.60 -12.65 15.91
CA PRO A 92 14.84 -13.23 14.79
C PRO A 92 15.69 -14.12 13.89
N GLY A 93 15.03 -14.96 13.10
CA GLY A 93 15.66 -15.95 12.24
C GLY A 93 16.43 -15.35 11.04
N PRO A 94 17.20 -16.19 10.31
CA PRO A 94 18.03 -15.75 9.20
C PRO A 94 17.20 -15.19 8.03
N ARG A 95 17.73 -14.12 7.41
CA ARG A 95 17.17 -13.55 6.18
C ARG A 95 17.33 -14.48 4.98
N ILE A 96 16.26 -14.69 4.23
CA ILE A 96 16.30 -15.20 2.86
C ILE A 96 16.52 -14.00 1.93
N VAL A 97 17.32 -14.19 0.86
CA VAL A 97 17.62 -13.12 -0.12
C VAL A 97 17.59 -13.70 -1.53
N ALA A 98 16.60 -13.30 -2.31
CA ALA A 98 16.36 -13.75 -3.67
C ALA A 98 16.18 -12.57 -4.64
N ARG A 99 16.00 -12.88 -5.92
CA ARG A 99 15.45 -12.00 -6.96
C ARG A 99 14.16 -12.60 -7.50
N GLU A 100 13.32 -11.76 -8.11
CA GLU A 100 12.25 -12.26 -8.98
C GLU A 100 12.86 -13.17 -10.07
N GLY A 101 12.26 -14.35 -10.28
CA GLY A 101 12.74 -15.39 -11.19
C GLY A 101 13.67 -16.43 -10.56
N ASP A 102 14.12 -16.27 -9.31
CA ASP A 102 14.91 -17.31 -8.62
C ASP A 102 14.01 -18.45 -8.10
N GLN A 103 14.53 -19.68 -8.19
CA GLN A 103 13.97 -20.85 -7.51
C GLN A 103 14.57 -20.96 -6.10
N LEU A 104 13.76 -21.29 -5.11
CA LEU A 104 14.19 -21.54 -3.73
C LEU A 104 13.98 -23.02 -3.38
N LEU A 105 15.03 -23.62 -2.83
CA LEU A 105 15.02 -24.93 -2.18
C LEU A 105 15.39 -24.73 -0.71
N VAL A 106 14.39 -24.78 0.18
CA VAL A 106 14.58 -24.61 1.62
C VAL A 106 14.32 -25.93 2.33
N LYS A 107 15.40 -26.62 2.73
CA LYS A 107 15.29 -27.84 3.53
C LYS A 107 15.13 -27.47 5.01
N VAL A 108 13.92 -27.66 5.53
CA VAL A 108 13.63 -27.55 6.97
C VAL A 108 13.89 -28.92 7.61
N VAL A 109 14.63 -28.94 8.71
CA VAL A 109 14.92 -30.14 9.51
C VAL A 109 14.47 -29.85 10.94
N ASN A 110 13.58 -30.67 11.48
CA ASN A 110 13.06 -30.48 12.83
C ASN A 110 13.90 -31.27 13.84
N HIS A 111 14.59 -30.58 14.76
CA HIS A 111 15.36 -31.20 15.85
C HIS A 111 14.71 -30.99 17.22
N VAL A 112 13.46 -30.51 17.27
CA VAL A 112 12.73 -30.24 18.53
C VAL A 112 11.50 -31.13 18.65
N SER A 113 11.02 -31.31 19.88
CA SER A 113 9.85 -32.13 20.22
C SER A 113 8.55 -31.70 19.57
N ASN A 114 8.44 -30.41 19.22
CA ASN A 114 7.21 -29.81 18.72
C ASN A 114 7.10 -30.00 17.21
N ASN A 115 5.92 -30.43 16.75
CA ASN A 115 5.56 -30.45 15.33
C ASN A 115 5.73 -29.05 14.71
N ILE A 116 6.35 -28.97 13.53
CA ILE A 116 6.65 -27.68 12.88
C ILE A 116 6.24 -27.67 11.40
N THR A 117 5.74 -26.53 10.95
CA THR A 117 5.66 -26.16 9.52
C THR A 117 6.18 -24.74 9.35
N ILE A 118 6.57 -24.35 8.13
CA ILE A 118 7.04 -23.00 7.82
C ILE A 118 6.25 -22.47 6.62
N HIS A 119 5.57 -21.34 6.81
CA HIS A 119 4.93 -20.58 5.74
C HIS A 119 5.87 -19.48 5.21
N TRP A 120 5.75 -19.21 3.92
CA TRP A 120 6.53 -18.22 3.18
C TRP A 120 5.62 -17.03 2.89
N HIS A 121 5.30 -16.26 3.94
CA HIS A 121 4.24 -15.25 3.96
C HIS A 121 4.16 -14.42 2.67
N GLY A 122 3.00 -14.49 2.02
CA GLY A 122 2.71 -13.73 0.80
C GLY A 122 3.39 -14.23 -0.47
N ILE A 123 4.26 -15.24 -0.45
CA ILE A 123 4.74 -15.89 -1.67
C ILE A 123 3.55 -16.56 -2.36
N ARG A 124 3.30 -16.23 -3.64
CA ARG A 124 2.11 -16.72 -4.36
C ARG A 124 2.06 -18.23 -4.60
N GLN A 125 3.13 -18.98 -4.34
CA GLN A 125 3.18 -20.45 -4.50
C GLN A 125 2.53 -20.97 -5.79
N LEU A 126 2.81 -20.33 -6.94
CA LEU A 126 2.15 -20.66 -8.20
C LEU A 126 2.40 -22.12 -8.58
N ARG A 127 1.37 -22.95 -8.45
CA ARG A 127 1.40 -24.42 -8.62
C ARG A 127 2.35 -25.15 -7.64
N SER A 128 2.76 -24.51 -6.56
CA SER A 128 3.63 -25.08 -5.52
C SER A 128 2.97 -25.10 -4.13
N GLY A 129 1.63 -25.20 -4.08
CA GLY A 129 0.85 -25.19 -2.83
C GLY A 129 1.27 -26.23 -1.78
N TRP A 130 1.87 -27.36 -2.18
CA TRP A 130 2.48 -28.31 -1.24
C TRP A 130 3.57 -27.68 -0.35
N ALA A 131 4.30 -26.70 -0.89
CA ALA A 131 5.33 -25.93 -0.19
C ALA A 131 4.78 -24.64 0.46
N ASP A 132 3.46 -24.49 0.61
CA ASP A 132 2.86 -23.30 1.22
C ASP A 132 3.02 -23.26 2.75
N GLY A 133 2.86 -24.39 3.44
CA GLY A 133 3.16 -24.52 4.89
C GLY A 133 2.03 -24.48 5.94
N PRO A 134 0.80 -23.97 5.76
CA PRO A 134 -0.22 -24.00 6.82
C PRO A 134 -0.59 -25.43 7.23
N ALA A 135 -0.41 -25.74 8.52
CA ALA A 135 -0.55 -27.09 9.05
C ALA A 135 -2.00 -27.61 8.94
N TYR A 136 -2.13 -28.86 8.49
CA TYR A 136 -3.39 -29.53 8.16
C TYR A 136 -4.22 -28.85 7.05
N VAL A 137 -3.67 -27.82 6.38
CA VAL A 137 -4.28 -27.22 5.18
C VAL A 137 -3.55 -27.69 3.93
N THR A 138 -2.27 -27.36 3.76
CA THR A 138 -1.49 -27.81 2.59
C THR A 138 -0.58 -29.01 2.86
N GLN A 139 -0.17 -29.21 4.11
CA GLN A 139 0.66 -30.33 4.54
C GLN A 139 0.32 -30.76 5.97
N CYS A 140 0.66 -31.99 6.36
CA CYS A 140 0.78 -32.33 7.77
C CYS A 140 2.14 -31.84 8.33
N PRO A 141 2.31 -31.77 9.66
CA PRO A 141 3.50 -31.17 10.26
C PRO A 141 4.76 -32.01 10.09
N ILE A 142 5.91 -31.35 10.02
CA ILE A 142 7.23 -32.00 10.09
C ILE A 142 7.45 -32.43 11.54
N GLN A 143 7.42 -33.73 11.81
CA GLN A 143 7.60 -34.28 13.16
C GLN A 143 9.07 -34.23 13.60
N THR A 144 9.33 -34.49 14.87
CA THR A 144 10.67 -34.61 15.46
C THR A 144 11.59 -35.50 14.61
N ASN A 145 12.82 -35.04 14.36
CA ASN A 145 13.85 -35.70 13.54
C ASN A 145 13.50 -35.90 12.05
N GLN A 146 12.37 -35.37 11.56
CA GLN A 146 12.03 -35.37 10.14
C GLN A 146 12.53 -34.12 9.42
N SER A 147 12.45 -34.13 8.08
CA SER A 147 12.80 -32.98 7.24
C SER A 147 11.93 -32.91 6.00
N TYR A 148 11.58 -31.69 5.57
CA TYR A 148 10.84 -31.43 4.34
C TYR A 148 11.52 -30.34 3.51
N THR A 149 11.50 -30.50 2.18
CA THR A 149 12.18 -29.60 1.23
C THR A 149 11.16 -28.74 0.48
N TYR A 150 10.96 -27.53 0.98
CA TYR A 150 10.09 -26.54 0.32
C TYR A 150 10.75 -26.09 -0.99
N ASN A 151 10.03 -26.25 -2.11
CA ASN A 151 10.52 -26.02 -3.47
C ASN A 151 9.53 -25.16 -4.27
N PHE A 152 9.92 -23.94 -4.62
CA PHE A 152 9.08 -22.98 -5.34
C PHE A 152 9.90 -21.93 -6.11
N THR A 153 9.27 -21.20 -7.03
CA THR A 153 9.92 -20.13 -7.81
C THR A 153 9.21 -18.80 -7.63
N ILE A 154 9.96 -17.75 -7.31
CA ILE A 154 9.41 -16.41 -7.06
C ILE A 154 9.05 -15.76 -8.40
N THR A 155 7.77 -15.51 -8.63
CA THR A 155 7.24 -15.04 -9.92
C THR A 155 6.46 -13.74 -9.73
N GLY A 156 6.81 -12.66 -10.45
CA GLY A 156 6.12 -11.37 -10.40
C GLY A 156 6.40 -10.49 -9.18
N GLN A 157 6.79 -11.06 -8.04
CA GLN A 157 6.93 -10.37 -6.76
C GLN A 157 8.32 -9.74 -6.57
N ARG A 158 8.40 -8.56 -5.95
CA ARG A 158 9.67 -7.85 -5.69
C ARG A 158 9.54 -6.86 -4.54
N GLY A 159 10.36 -7.00 -3.50
CA GLY A 159 10.23 -6.19 -2.29
C GLY A 159 10.66 -6.90 -1.00
N THR A 160 9.85 -6.78 0.03
CA THR A 160 10.00 -7.47 1.32
C THR A 160 8.80 -8.39 1.54
N LEU A 161 9.08 -9.58 2.06
CA LEU A 161 8.11 -10.50 2.67
C LEU A 161 8.75 -11.07 3.94
N PHE A 162 8.13 -12.05 4.58
CA PHE A 162 8.75 -12.78 5.69
C PHE A 162 8.38 -14.26 5.64
N TRP A 163 9.04 -15.08 6.44
CA TRP A 163 8.69 -16.47 6.68
C TRP A 163 8.43 -16.66 8.17
N HIS A 164 7.56 -17.59 8.53
CA HIS A 164 7.23 -17.88 9.93
C HIS A 164 6.71 -19.30 10.11
N ALA A 165 6.67 -19.79 11.35
CA ALA A 165 5.98 -21.05 11.65
C ALA A 165 4.47 -20.92 11.41
N HIS A 166 3.82 -21.97 10.89
CA HIS A 166 2.37 -21.95 10.60
C HIS A 166 1.65 -23.14 11.25
N ILE A 167 1.92 -23.27 12.56
CA ILE A 167 1.31 -24.21 13.49
C ILE A 167 1.41 -23.65 14.92
N SER A 168 0.30 -23.67 15.65
CA SER A 168 0.19 -23.16 17.03
C SER A 168 0.71 -21.71 17.17
N TRP A 169 1.32 -21.34 18.29
CA TRP A 169 1.89 -20.02 18.56
C TRP A 169 3.42 -19.95 18.37
N LEU A 170 4.03 -20.99 17.77
CA LEU A 170 5.47 -21.08 17.54
C LEU A 170 6.07 -19.90 16.77
N ARG A 171 5.26 -19.18 15.97
CA ARG A 171 5.71 -17.97 15.27
C ARG A 171 6.00 -16.77 16.17
N ALA A 172 5.72 -16.83 17.48
CA ALA A 172 6.21 -15.85 18.44
C ALA A 172 7.75 -15.79 18.50
N THR A 173 8.45 -16.85 18.05
CA THR A 173 9.93 -16.90 17.99
C THR A 173 10.49 -17.46 16.69
N VAL A 174 9.73 -18.28 15.96
CA VAL A 174 10.15 -18.87 14.68
C VAL A 174 9.66 -18.01 13.51
N TYR A 175 10.38 -16.92 13.21
CA TYR A 175 10.13 -16.03 12.05
C TYR A 175 11.41 -15.36 11.54
N GLY A 176 11.41 -14.87 10.31
CA GLY A 176 12.51 -14.08 9.73
C GLY A 176 12.20 -13.49 8.35
N PRO A 177 13.01 -12.55 7.84
CA PRO A 177 12.65 -11.76 6.66
C PRO A 177 12.98 -12.47 5.34
N ILE A 178 12.16 -12.24 4.31
CA ILE A 178 12.42 -12.59 2.91
C ILE A 178 12.68 -11.29 2.15
N ILE A 179 13.86 -11.15 1.55
CA ILE A 179 14.21 -9.99 0.72
C ILE A 179 14.20 -10.41 -0.75
N ILE A 180 13.27 -9.88 -1.53
CA ILE A 180 13.16 -10.11 -2.97
C ILE A 180 13.65 -8.86 -3.70
N ARG A 181 14.78 -8.97 -4.39
CA ARG A 181 15.33 -7.89 -5.22
C ARG A 181 14.71 -7.89 -6.62
N PRO A 182 14.78 -6.78 -7.37
CA PRO A 182 14.44 -6.75 -8.80
C PRO A 182 15.19 -7.82 -9.60
N LYS A 183 14.83 -8.07 -10.87
CA LYS A 183 15.58 -9.02 -11.70
C LYS A 183 17.03 -8.58 -11.89
N ARG A 184 17.86 -9.47 -12.41
CA ARG A 184 19.23 -9.10 -12.80
C ARG A 184 19.14 -8.03 -13.91
N ASN A 185 19.93 -6.97 -13.77
CA ASN A 185 19.94 -5.76 -14.62
C ASN A 185 18.71 -4.83 -14.50
N GLU A 186 17.69 -5.14 -13.68
CA GLU A 186 16.65 -4.17 -13.31
C GLU A 186 17.09 -3.29 -12.12
N SER A 187 16.61 -2.04 -12.09
CA SER A 187 16.74 -1.13 -10.95
C SER A 187 15.45 -1.06 -10.12
N TYR A 188 15.54 -0.49 -8.92
CA TYR A 188 14.36 0.04 -8.23
C TYR A 188 13.71 1.17 -9.06
N PRO A 189 12.39 1.41 -8.93
CA PRO A 189 11.70 2.55 -9.57
C PRO A 189 11.99 3.91 -8.88
N PHE A 190 12.89 3.91 -7.90
CA PHE A 190 13.36 5.06 -7.13
C PHE A 190 14.90 5.00 -7.03
N ARG A 191 15.54 6.09 -6.62
CA ARG A 191 16.99 6.14 -6.43
C ARG A 191 17.44 5.02 -5.49
N LYS A 192 18.36 4.16 -5.95
CA LYS A 192 18.90 3.06 -5.15
C LYS A 192 19.39 3.58 -3.77
N PRO A 193 18.96 2.98 -2.65
CA PRO A 193 19.41 3.38 -1.32
C PRO A 193 20.90 3.07 -1.12
N TYR A 194 21.50 3.78 -0.17
CA TYR A 194 22.86 3.52 0.32
C TYR A 194 22.94 2.13 0.99
N GLU A 195 21.94 1.77 1.80
CA GLU A 195 21.86 0.50 2.52
C GLU A 195 20.40 0.06 2.74
N GLU A 196 20.16 -1.24 2.95
CA GLU A 196 18.84 -1.85 3.14
C GLU A 196 18.80 -2.62 4.48
N VAL A 197 17.93 -2.22 5.41
CA VAL A 197 17.93 -2.73 6.81
C VAL A 197 16.54 -3.25 7.20
N PRO A 198 16.39 -4.54 7.55
CA PRO A 198 15.15 -5.07 8.15
C PRO A 198 14.86 -4.45 9.51
N ILE A 199 13.60 -4.05 9.72
CA ILE A 199 13.04 -3.62 11.00
C ILE A 199 11.82 -4.50 11.25
N ILE A 200 12.02 -5.55 12.06
CA ILE A 200 11.00 -6.57 12.32
C ILE A 200 10.40 -6.29 13.68
N PHE A 201 9.09 -6.05 13.74
CA PHE A 201 8.34 -5.97 14.99
C PHE A 201 7.87 -7.36 15.41
N GLY A 202 7.83 -7.63 16.71
CA GLY A 202 7.34 -8.89 17.28
C GLY A 202 7.12 -8.80 18.79
N GLU A 203 6.33 -9.70 19.36
CA GLU A 203 6.01 -9.74 20.79
C GLU A 203 6.97 -10.67 21.56
N TRP A 204 7.13 -10.45 22.86
CA TRP A 204 7.84 -11.31 23.80
C TRP A 204 7.01 -11.57 25.06
N TRP A 205 6.81 -12.85 25.37
CA TRP A 205 6.35 -13.32 26.68
C TRP A 205 7.54 -13.80 27.51
N ASN A 206 7.48 -13.65 28.82
CA ASN A 206 8.36 -14.35 29.76
C ASN A 206 7.92 -15.82 29.95
N ALA A 207 6.62 -16.10 29.81
CA ALA A 207 6.05 -17.44 29.70
C ALA A 207 6.35 -18.12 28.34
N ASP A 208 6.07 -19.42 28.22
CA ASP A 208 6.02 -20.12 26.93
C ASP A 208 4.74 -19.75 26.17
N PRO A 209 4.80 -19.20 24.94
CA PRO A 209 3.62 -18.89 24.12
C PRO A 209 2.72 -20.11 23.88
N GLU A 210 3.28 -21.32 23.80
CA GLU A 210 2.49 -22.54 23.67
C GLU A 210 1.66 -22.80 24.94
N ALA A 211 2.24 -22.59 26.13
CA ALA A 211 1.50 -22.71 27.39
C ALA A 211 0.39 -21.64 27.51
N VAL A 212 0.67 -20.40 27.08
CA VAL A 212 -0.30 -19.29 27.09
C VAL A 212 -1.53 -19.60 26.23
N ILE A 213 -1.36 -20.07 24.98
CA ILE A 213 -2.51 -20.40 24.12
C ILE A 213 -3.22 -21.68 24.57
N ASN A 214 -2.49 -22.69 25.06
CA ASN A 214 -3.11 -23.90 25.59
C ASN A 214 -3.99 -23.60 26.82
N GLN A 215 -3.53 -22.72 27.74
CA GLN A 215 -4.33 -22.25 28.86
C GLN A 215 -5.61 -21.54 28.38
N ALA A 216 -5.47 -20.58 27.45
CA ALA A 216 -6.62 -19.82 26.92
C ALA A 216 -7.67 -20.71 26.23
N LEU A 217 -7.24 -21.71 25.44
CA LEU A 217 -8.15 -22.67 24.81
C LEU A 217 -8.79 -23.64 25.82
N GLN A 218 -8.08 -24.01 26.88
CA GLN A 218 -8.61 -24.83 27.97
C GLN A 218 -9.67 -24.10 28.80
N THR A 219 -9.40 -22.88 29.26
CA THR A 219 -10.37 -22.09 30.04
C THR A 219 -11.44 -21.43 29.17
N GLY A 220 -11.18 -21.23 27.89
CA GLY A 220 -12.02 -20.45 26.99
C GLY A 220 -11.94 -18.94 27.17
N GLY A 221 -10.95 -18.43 27.92
CA GLY A 221 -10.70 -17.01 28.12
C GLY A 221 -9.81 -16.38 27.03
N GLY A 222 -9.46 -15.11 27.22
CA GLY A 222 -8.37 -14.47 26.48
C GLY A 222 -7.00 -15.03 26.87
N PRO A 223 -6.01 -15.06 25.97
CA PRO A 223 -4.62 -15.34 26.33
C PRO A 223 -4.01 -14.19 27.13
N ASN A 224 -2.98 -14.49 27.93
CA ASN A 224 -2.16 -13.45 28.56
C ASN A 224 -1.43 -12.63 27.49
N VAL A 225 -1.45 -11.31 27.65
CA VAL A 225 -0.74 -10.34 26.80
C VAL A 225 0.78 -10.53 26.85
N SER A 226 1.51 -9.97 25.90
CA SER A 226 2.98 -9.96 25.94
C SER A 226 3.52 -9.12 27.10
N ASP A 227 4.71 -9.47 27.57
CA ASP A 227 5.46 -8.70 28.55
C ASP A 227 6.21 -7.52 27.89
N ALA A 228 6.46 -7.59 26.57
CA ALA A 228 6.99 -6.50 25.76
C ALA A 228 6.82 -6.70 24.24
N TYR A 229 6.63 -5.61 23.50
CA TYR A 229 6.99 -5.54 22.08
C TYR A 229 8.51 -5.46 21.89
N THR A 230 8.97 -5.87 20.71
CA THR A 230 10.37 -5.90 20.32
C THR A 230 10.61 -5.33 18.92
N ILE A 231 11.78 -4.74 18.71
CA ILE A 231 12.30 -4.35 17.39
C ILE A 231 13.55 -5.21 17.13
N ASN A 232 13.51 -5.99 16.06
CA ASN A 232 14.52 -7.00 15.73
C ASN A 232 14.84 -7.94 16.91
N GLY A 233 13.83 -8.32 17.69
CA GLY A 233 13.96 -9.20 18.87
C GLY A 233 14.54 -8.53 20.13
N PHE A 234 14.57 -7.19 20.18
CA PHE A 234 15.03 -6.40 21.33
C PHE A 234 13.92 -5.48 21.87
N PRO A 235 13.56 -5.54 23.18
CA PRO A 235 12.56 -4.65 23.79
C PRO A 235 13.00 -3.18 23.88
N GLY A 236 14.30 -2.91 23.99
CA GLY A 236 14.80 -1.54 24.05
C GLY A 236 14.65 -0.86 25.41
N PRO A 237 14.97 0.45 25.49
CA PRO A 237 15.32 1.13 26.73
C PRO A 237 14.11 1.62 27.54
N LEU A 238 12.89 1.30 27.11
CA LEU A 238 11.65 1.67 27.79
C LEU A 238 11.13 0.57 28.72
N TYR A 239 11.65 -0.66 28.62
CA TYR A 239 11.35 -1.76 29.53
C TYR A 239 12.47 -1.96 30.56
N ASN A 240 12.09 -2.46 31.74
CA ASN A 240 13.05 -2.88 32.76
C ASN A 240 14.04 -3.92 32.19
N CYS A 241 15.26 -3.90 32.74
CA CYS A 241 16.42 -4.70 32.30
C CYS A 241 16.88 -4.55 30.83
N SER A 242 16.21 -3.74 29.99
CA SER A 242 16.36 -3.81 28.53
C SER A 242 17.13 -2.65 27.88
N SER A 243 17.71 -1.76 28.69
CA SER A 243 18.55 -0.64 28.23
C SER A 243 19.85 -1.05 27.52
N LYS A 244 20.34 -2.27 27.76
CA LYS A 244 21.42 -2.90 26.98
C LYS A 244 20.89 -3.60 25.72
N ASP A 245 19.74 -4.27 25.85
CA ASP A 245 19.01 -4.96 24.79
C ASP A 245 18.19 -3.97 23.93
N THR A 246 18.89 -3.05 23.27
CA THR A 246 18.30 -2.01 22.40
C THR A 246 18.85 -2.10 20.99
N PHE A 247 17.97 -2.27 20.00
CA PHE A 247 18.35 -2.19 18.59
C PHE A 247 18.84 -0.78 18.23
N LYS A 248 19.99 -0.69 17.55
CA LYS A 248 20.62 0.58 17.13
C LYS A 248 20.87 0.61 15.62
N LEU A 249 20.14 1.46 14.92
CA LEU A 249 20.39 1.81 13.52
C LEU A 249 21.44 2.93 13.46
N LYS A 250 22.65 2.60 13.01
CA LYS A 250 23.68 3.60 12.72
C LYS A 250 23.51 4.15 11.30
N VAL A 251 23.61 5.47 11.14
CA VAL A 251 23.42 6.15 9.86
C VAL A 251 24.47 7.21 9.56
N LYS A 252 24.81 7.34 8.28
CA LYS A 252 25.65 8.44 7.77
C LYS A 252 24.80 9.60 7.29
N ALA A 253 25.22 10.83 7.60
CA ALA A 253 24.58 12.06 7.16
C ALA A 253 24.52 12.16 5.62
N GLY A 254 23.45 12.80 5.11
CA GLY A 254 23.21 13.00 3.68
C GLY A 254 23.04 11.72 2.86
N LYS A 255 22.57 10.61 3.45
CA LYS A 255 22.27 9.33 2.77
C LYS A 255 20.79 8.94 2.87
N THR A 256 20.37 8.08 1.94
CA THR A 256 19.06 7.43 1.93
C THR A 256 19.22 5.96 2.28
N TYR A 257 18.63 5.52 3.38
CA TYR A 257 18.53 4.10 3.77
C TYR A 257 17.17 3.57 3.30
N MET A 258 17.03 2.25 3.11
CA MET A 258 15.72 1.60 2.95
C MET A 258 15.47 0.67 4.14
N LEU A 259 14.57 1.08 5.02
CA LEU A 259 14.10 0.28 6.13
C LEU A 259 13.01 -0.67 5.61
N ARG A 260 13.20 -1.97 5.80
CA ARG A 260 12.28 -3.01 5.37
C ARG A 260 11.43 -3.42 6.58
N LEU A 261 10.29 -2.76 6.75
CA LEU A 261 9.40 -2.94 7.89
C LEU A 261 8.59 -4.22 7.72
N ILE A 262 8.52 -5.04 8.78
CA ILE A 262 7.75 -6.28 8.84
C ILE A 262 7.08 -6.31 10.21
N ASN A 263 5.76 -6.48 10.26
CA ASN A 263 5.10 -6.78 11.53
C ASN A 263 4.88 -8.30 11.66
N ALA A 264 5.73 -8.93 12.47
CA ALA A 264 5.64 -10.34 12.86
C ALA A 264 5.11 -10.50 14.30
N ALA A 265 4.49 -9.46 14.88
CA ALA A 265 3.73 -9.56 16.12
C ALA A 265 2.59 -10.60 15.97
N MET A 266 2.19 -11.18 17.09
CA MET A 266 1.18 -12.22 17.18
C MET A 266 -0.23 -11.63 17.09
N ASN A 267 -0.51 -10.52 17.78
CA ASN A 267 -1.88 -10.10 18.09
C ASN A 267 -2.16 -8.60 17.85
N ASP A 268 -1.15 -7.72 17.71
CA ASP A 268 -1.35 -6.27 17.66
C ASP A 268 -0.92 -5.60 16.34
N GLU A 269 -1.75 -4.68 15.85
CA GLU A 269 -1.40 -3.71 14.82
C GLU A 269 -0.55 -2.58 15.41
N LEU A 270 0.48 -2.11 14.70
CA LEU A 270 1.47 -1.19 15.27
C LEU A 270 1.54 0.15 14.54
N PHE A 271 1.52 1.24 15.29
CA PHE A 271 2.03 2.53 14.85
C PHE A 271 3.55 2.58 15.04
N PHE A 272 4.31 3.04 14.05
CA PHE A 272 5.76 3.19 14.09
C PHE A 272 6.20 4.59 13.63
N SER A 273 7.16 5.21 14.31
CA SER A 273 7.70 6.53 13.96
C SER A 273 9.16 6.70 14.42
N ILE A 274 9.87 7.66 13.84
CA ILE A 274 11.29 7.95 14.13
C ILE A 274 11.40 9.43 14.51
N ALA A 275 11.95 9.76 15.69
CA ALA A 275 11.95 11.13 16.18
C ALA A 275 12.65 12.10 15.19
N ASN A 276 11.97 13.20 14.85
CA ASN A 276 12.41 14.22 13.87
C ASN A 276 12.78 13.65 12.48
N HIS A 277 12.32 12.44 12.15
CA HIS A 277 12.45 11.76 10.87
C HIS A 277 11.14 11.02 10.57
N THR A 278 11.10 10.33 9.44
CA THR A 278 9.84 9.97 8.80
C THR A 278 9.95 8.53 8.23
N VAL A 279 8.85 7.88 7.80
CA VAL A 279 8.76 6.48 7.29
C VAL A 279 7.83 6.25 6.03
N THR A 280 8.32 6.34 4.76
CA THR A 280 7.52 6.52 3.49
C THR A 280 7.53 5.30 2.67
N ILE A 281 6.35 4.98 2.23
CA ILE A 281 6.10 3.74 1.58
C ILE A 281 6.41 3.89 0.09
N VAL A 282 7.25 2.98 -0.40
CA VAL A 282 7.55 2.79 -1.84
C VAL A 282 7.17 1.39 -2.32
N GLU A 283 6.94 0.48 -1.38
CA GLU A 283 6.54 -0.91 -1.60
C GLU A 283 5.82 -1.40 -0.35
N ALA A 284 4.79 -2.23 -0.54
CA ALA A 284 4.21 -3.05 0.52
C ALA A 284 3.87 -4.43 -0.05
N ASP A 285 3.94 -5.47 0.77
CA ASP A 285 3.59 -6.85 0.42
C ASP A 285 4.31 -7.37 -0.86
N ALA A 286 5.53 -6.88 -1.10
CA ALA A 286 6.34 -7.09 -2.32
C ALA A 286 5.71 -6.61 -3.64
N VAL A 287 4.92 -5.53 -3.58
CA VAL A 287 4.40 -4.76 -4.73
C VAL A 287 4.75 -3.28 -4.61
N TYR A 288 5.23 -2.65 -5.70
CA TYR A 288 5.53 -1.22 -5.73
C TYR A 288 4.26 -0.35 -5.72
N ILE A 289 4.31 0.74 -4.97
CA ILE A 289 3.19 1.66 -4.77
C ILE A 289 3.53 3.08 -5.23
N LYS A 290 2.52 3.95 -5.36
CA LYS A 290 2.70 5.40 -5.55
C LYS A 290 3.26 6.04 -4.25
N PRO A 291 4.48 6.60 -4.21
CA PRO A 291 5.09 7.08 -2.96
C PRO A 291 4.45 8.34 -2.34
N PHE A 292 4.41 8.45 -1.01
CA PHE A 292 3.63 9.49 -0.28
C PHE A 292 4.19 9.91 1.12
N GLN A 293 3.73 11.02 1.74
CA GLN A 293 4.47 11.80 2.80
C GLN A 293 3.74 12.24 4.14
N THR A 294 4.33 12.02 5.37
CA THR A 294 4.09 12.44 6.82
C THR A 294 5.23 11.93 7.78
N ASP A 295 4.95 11.33 8.97
CA ASP A 295 5.92 11.01 10.03
C ASP A 295 5.69 9.64 10.73
N VAL A 296 4.63 8.91 10.36
CA VAL A 296 4.15 7.70 11.06
C VAL A 296 3.73 6.63 10.04
N VAL A 297 4.06 5.37 10.32
CA VAL A 297 3.54 4.17 9.64
C VAL A 297 2.55 3.46 10.55
N MET A 298 1.49 2.93 9.96
CA MET A 298 0.63 1.90 10.57
C MET A 298 0.98 0.57 9.88
N ILE A 299 1.08 -0.55 10.60
CA ILE A 299 1.42 -1.85 10.00
C ILE A 299 0.80 -3.00 10.80
N THR A 300 -0.02 -3.82 10.15
CA THR A 300 -0.70 -4.96 10.80
C THR A 300 0.17 -6.22 10.79
N PRO A 301 -0.03 -7.17 11.72
CA PRO A 301 0.54 -8.51 11.61
C PRO A 301 0.34 -9.09 10.20
N GLY A 302 1.38 -9.74 9.68
CA GLY A 302 1.40 -10.27 8.31
C GLY A 302 1.75 -9.24 7.23
N GLN A 303 1.66 -7.93 7.47
CA GLN A 303 2.04 -6.93 6.47
C GLN A 303 3.54 -6.64 6.44
N THR A 304 4.00 -6.24 5.26
CA THR A 304 5.36 -5.72 5.05
C THR A 304 5.31 -4.38 4.32
N THR A 305 6.31 -3.53 4.51
CA THR A 305 6.33 -2.15 4.00
C THR A 305 7.76 -1.63 3.95
N ASN A 306 8.24 -1.18 2.78
CA ASN A 306 9.57 -0.57 2.69
C ASN A 306 9.49 0.95 2.77
N VAL A 307 10.38 1.53 3.58
CA VAL A 307 10.50 2.98 3.75
C VAL A 307 11.89 3.56 3.54
N LEU A 308 11.98 4.70 2.85
CA LEU A 308 13.25 5.27 2.38
C LEU A 308 13.80 6.38 3.31
N LEU A 309 14.27 6.03 4.50
CA LEU A 309 14.83 6.99 5.47
C LEU A 309 15.93 7.90 4.87
N ASN A 310 15.59 9.16 4.64
CA ASN A 310 16.56 10.22 4.35
C ASN A 310 17.11 10.81 5.65
N THR A 311 18.43 10.78 5.80
CA THR A 311 19.13 11.32 6.96
C THR A 311 19.38 12.83 6.83
N LYS A 312 19.50 13.55 7.95
CA LYS A 312 19.94 14.95 8.00
C LYS A 312 21.27 15.14 7.27
N PRO A 313 21.52 16.31 6.63
CA PRO A 313 22.72 16.53 5.82
C PRO A 313 24.01 16.69 6.64
N TYR A 314 23.92 16.93 7.96
CA TYR A 314 25.03 17.04 8.90
C TYR A 314 24.84 16.11 10.11
N TYR A 315 25.91 15.86 10.88
CA TYR A 315 25.84 15.16 12.17
C TYR A 315 25.15 16.07 13.22
N PRO A 316 23.98 15.71 13.77
CA PRO A 316 23.16 16.63 14.58
C PRO A 316 23.47 16.61 16.09
N ASN A 317 24.53 15.91 16.52
CA ASN A 317 24.92 15.65 17.92
C ASN A 317 23.78 15.20 18.87
N ALA A 318 22.81 14.46 18.32
CA ALA A 318 21.63 14.02 19.04
C ALA A 318 21.32 12.54 18.75
N THR A 319 20.51 11.96 19.63
CA THR A 319 20.01 10.59 19.56
C THR A 319 18.51 10.65 19.25
N PHE A 320 18.03 9.83 18.32
CA PHE A 320 16.62 9.82 17.92
C PHE A 320 16.02 8.45 18.26
N LEU A 321 14.93 8.40 19.02
CA LEU A 321 14.23 7.15 19.23
C LEU A 321 13.40 6.79 18.00
N MET A 322 13.40 5.52 17.63
CA MET A 322 12.51 4.91 16.65
C MET A 322 11.56 3.98 17.41
N ALA A 323 10.31 4.37 17.58
CA ALA A 323 9.39 3.74 18.53
C ALA A 323 8.15 3.17 17.84
N ALA A 324 7.60 2.09 18.42
CA ALA A 324 6.32 1.53 18.02
C ALA A 324 5.41 1.25 19.22
N ARG A 325 4.08 1.38 19.02
CA ARG A 325 3.03 1.10 20.00
C ARG A 325 1.79 0.49 19.33
N PRO A 326 0.88 -0.17 20.06
CA PRO A 326 -0.32 -0.73 19.47
C PRO A 326 -1.28 0.33 18.92
N TYR A 327 -2.05 -0.10 17.94
CA TYR A 327 -3.41 0.35 17.69
C TYR A 327 -4.36 -0.75 18.18
N PHE A 328 -5.32 -0.39 19.04
CA PHE A 328 -6.27 -1.34 19.61
C PHE A 328 -7.65 -0.69 19.81
N THR A 329 -8.71 -1.46 19.54
CA THR A 329 -10.12 -1.03 19.65
C THR A 329 -11.06 -2.09 20.21
N GLY A 330 -10.60 -3.34 20.38
CA GLY A 330 -11.40 -4.44 20.92
C GLY A 330 -11.79 -4.25 22.40
N GLN A 331 -12.41 -5.28 22.97
CA GLN A 331 -12.77 -5.32 24.40
C GLN A 331 -11.89 -6.28 25.22
N GLY A 332 -10.88 -6.89 24.58
CA GLY A 332 -9.90 -7.76 25.22
C GLY A 332 -8.76 -7.00 25.91
N THR A 333 -7.92 -7.75 26.62
CA THR A 333 -6.63 -7.27 27.12
C THR A 333 -5.58 -7.30 26.00
N PHE A 334 -4.79 -6.24 25.88
CA PHE A 334 -3.69 -6.08 24.93
C PHE A 334 -2.44 -5.54 25.66
N ASP A 335 -1.25 -5.68 25.06
CA ASP A 335 -0.03 -5.09 25.62
C ASP A 335 -0.03 -3.58 25.30
N ASN A 336 -0.27 -2.74 26.32
CA ASN A 336 -0.34 -1.28 26.16
C ASN A 336 1.03 -0.57 26.32
N SER A 337 2.14 -1.29 26.12
CA SER A 337 3.49 -0.74 26.22
C SER A 337 3.94 -0.01 24.94
N THR A 338 5.22 0.36 24.86
CA THR A 338 5.82 1.02 23.70
C THR A 338 7.28 0.60 23.59
N VAL A 339 7.64 -0.02 22.47
CA VAL A 339 9.02 -0.42 22.16
C VAL A 339 9.79 0.74 21.54
N ALA A 340 11.10 0.82 21.80
CA ALA A 340 11.96 1.80 21.14
C ALA A 340 13.34 1.23 20.76
N GLY A 341 13.73 1.43 19.51
CA GLY A 341 15.13 1.39 19.07
C GLY A 341 15.75 2.78 19.04
N ILE A 342 17.02 2.85 18.68
CA ILE A 342 17.78 4.10 18.53
C ILE A 342 18.25 4.27 17.09
N LEU A 343 18.04 5.44 16.51
CA LEU A 343 18.76 5.94 15.34
C LEU A 343 19.90 6.86 15.82
N GLU A 344 21.13 6.50 15.48
CA GLU A 344 22.35 7.25 15.83
C GLU A 344 23.14 7.62 14.57
N TYR A 345 23.61 8.86 14.50
CA TYR A 345 24.47 9.33 13.42
C TYR A 345 25.93 8.95 13.67
N GLU A 346 26.62 8.48 12.64
CA GLU A 346 28.06 8.25 12.66
C GLU A 346 28.83 9.58 12.80
N HIS A 347 29.77 9.63 13.75
CA HIS A 347 30.61 10.78 14.03
C HIS A 347 31.79 10.82 13.05
N GLN A 348 32.03 11.95 12.38
CA GLN A 348 33.29 12.18 11.66
C GLN A 348 34.33 12.76 12.63
N LEU A 349 35.60 12.39 12.47
CA LEU A 349 36.59 12.35 13.57
C LEU A 349 36.90 13.69 14.27
N ASN A 350 37.49 13.57 15.46
CA ASN A 350 38.22 14.61 16.21
C ASN A 350 37.45 15.72 16.95
N HIS A 351 36.38 15.39 17.67
CA HIS A 351 36.02 16.16 18.89
C HIS A 351 35.50 15.27 20.02
N THR A 352 36.35 15.04 21.03
CA THR A 352 35.97 14.41 22.31
C THR A 352 35.28 15.43 23.22
N SER A 353 33.99 15.69 23.00
CA SER A 353 33.16 16.49 23.90
C SER A 353 32.24 15.60 24.73
N SER A 354 32.45 15.56 26.05
CA SER A 354 31.62 14.80 27.00
C SER A 354 30.30 15.52 27.31
N THR A 355 29.53 15.88 26.28
CA THR A 355 28.22 16.52 26.40
C THR A 355 27.09 15.49 26.29
N LYS A 356 26.07 15.65 27.13
CA LYS A 356 24.93 14.73 27.26
C LYS A 356 24.01 14.87 26.04
N LYS A 357 24.19 14.00 25.02
CA LYS A 357 23.41 14.01 23.76
C LYS A 357 21.91 14.18 24.04
N ILE A 358 21.27 15.12 23.35
CA ILE A 358 19.82 15.31 23.41
C ILE A 358 19.13 14.07 22.83
N VAL A 359 18.08 13.59 23.50
CA VAL A 359 17.29 12.42 23.07
C VAL A 359 15.93 12.88 22.59
N PHE A 360 15.70 12.85 21.28
CA PHE A 360 14.39 13.13 20.70
C PHE A 360 13.52 11.88 20.73
N LYS A 361 12.24 12.06 21.08
CA LYS A 361 11.19 11.01 21.06
C LYS A 361 10.17 11.33 19.96
N PRO A 362 9.62 10.35 19.23
CA PRO A 362 8.58 10.60 18.24
C PRO A 362 7.21 10.79 18.92
N THR A 363 6.35 11.60 18.32
CA THR A 363 4.93 11.67 18.67
C THR A 363 4.17 10.58 17.90
N LEU A 364 3.58 9.64 18.62
CA LEU A 364 2.74 8.58 18.05
C LEU A 364 1.24 8.90 18.26
N PRO A 365 0.33 8.36 17.42
CA PRO A 365 -1.12 8.56 17.56
C PRO A 365 -1.68 7.93 18.85
N PRO A 366 -2.87 8.30 19.35
CA PRO A 366 -3.56 7.56 20.41
C PRO A 366 -3.84 6.09 20.02
N ILE A 367 -3.87 5.18 21.00
CA ILE A 367 -4.05 3.73 20.76
C ILE A 367 -5.36 3.38 20.06
N ASN A 368 -6.43 4.13 20.32
CA ASN A 368 -7.77 3.93 19.75
C ASN A 368 -8.05 4.90 18.60
N ALA A 369 -7.01 5.51 18.01
CA ALA A 369 -7.15 6.56 17.01
C ALA A 369 -7.59 5.98 15.66
N THR A 370 -8.76 5.37 15.57
CA THR A 370 -9.29 4.79 14.33
C THR A 370 -9.28 5.79 13.17
N THR A 371 -9.42 7.10 13.46
CA THR A 371 -9.33 8.18 12.46
C THR A 371 -7.89 8.57 12.03
N PHE A 372 -6.86 8.12 12.76
CA PHE A 372 -5.47 8.07 12.28
C PHE A 372 -5.01 6.67 11.90
N VAL A 373 -5.72 5.61 12.31
CA VAL A 373 -5.77 4.44 11.46
C VAL A 373 -6.42 4.80 10.14
N ALA A 374 -7.15 5.95 9.95
CA ALA A 374 -7.98 6.51 8.83
C ALA A 374 -7.46 7.50 7.73
N ASN A 375 -6.17 7.78 7.56
CA ASN A 375 -5.53 8.38 6.35
C ASN A 375 -4.52 7.74 5.19
N PHE A 376 -3.74 6.61 4.80
CA PHE A 376 -3.14 5.13 4.87
C PHE A 376 -3.62 4.18 3.81
N THR A 377 -4.31 3.11 4.22
CA THR A 377 -4.88 2.07 3.39
C THR A 377 -5.49 2.67 2.12
N GLY A 378 -6.33 3.71 2.27
CA GLY A 378 -6.94 4.51 1.21
C GLY A 378 -6.08 5.63 0.55
N LYS A 379 -4.77 5.75 0.84
CA LYS A 379 -3.74 6.47 0.06
C LYS A 379 -2.79 5.52 -0.65
N PHE A 380 -2.72 4.24 -0.27
CA PHE A 380 -2.07 3.24 -1.12
C PHE A 380 -2.76 3.20 -2.48
N ARG A 381 -1.94 3.33 -3.52
CA ARG A 381 -2.29 3.15 -4.91
C ARG A 381 -1.20 2.33 -5.56
N SER A 382 -1.57 1.38 -6.42
CA SER A 382 -0.59 0.58 -7.15
C SER A 382 0.21 1.45 -8.12
N LEU A 383 1.49 1.14 -8.33
CA LEU A 383 2.38 1.92 -9.21
C LEU A 383 2.10 1.65 -10.71
N ASN A 384 0.89 1.96 -11.17
CA ASN A 384 0.41 1.64 -12.50
C ASN A 384 1.16 2.43 -13.60
N ASN A 385 1.97 1.74 -14.41
CA ASN A 385 2.70 2.31 -15.55
C ASN A 385 2.97 1.23 -16.63
N PRO A 386 3.45 1.57 -17.85
CA PRO A 386 3.61 0.61 -18.94
C PRO A 386 4.49 -0.61 -18.66
N ASN A 387 5.39 -0.54 -17.66
CA ASN A 387 6.27 -1.65 -17.27
C ASN A 387 5.82 -2.34 -15.96
N LEU A 388 4.83 -1.79 -15.26
CA LEU A 388 4.25 -2.33 -14.01
C LEU A 388 2.73 -2.05 -14.02
N THR A 389 1.98 -2.90 -14.74
CA THR A 389 0.53 -2.77 -14.87
C THR A 389 -0.19 -3.43 -13.70
N ALA A 390 -1.00 -2.68 -12.96
CA ALA A 390 -1.86 -3.23 -11.91
C ALA A 390 -3.02 -4.00 -12.52
N SER A 391 -2.91 -5.33 -12.59
CA SER A 391 -3.86 -6.21 -13.30
C SER A 391 -5.11 -6.54 -12.47
N VAL A 392 -5.85 -5.50 -12.08
CA VAL A 392 -7.07 -5.61 -11.28
C VAL A 392 -8.16 -6.39 -12.03
N PRO A 393 -8.81 -7.41 -11.41
CA PRO A 393 -10.06 -7.96 -11.92
C PRO A 393 -11.14 -6.86 -11.93
N GLN A 394 -11.43 -6.33 -13.11
CA GLN A 394 -12.17 -5.07 -13.32
C GLN A 394 -13.64 -5.09 -12.86
N THR A 395 -14.16 -6.22 -12.42
CA THR A 395 -15.52 -6.63 -12.81
C THR A 395 -16.28 -7.39 -11.69
N VAL A 396 -17.64 -7.55 -11.76
CA VAL A 396 -18.48 -8.56 -10.99
C VAL A 396 -19.90 -8.92 -11.55
N ASP A 397 -20.12 -10.18 -11.96
CA ASP A 397 -21.26 -10.64 -12.81
C ASP A 397 -22.60 -10.72 -12.06
N ARG A 398 -22.70 -11.63 -11.07
CA ARG A 398 -23.96 -11.91 -10.37
C ARG A 398 -24.20 -10.91 -9.25
N LEU A 399 -24.91 -9.84 -9.58
CA LEU A 399 -25.38 -8.83 -8.62
C LEU A 399 -26.62 -9.38 -7.87
N PHE A 400 -26.38 -10.12 -6.80
CA PHE A 400 -27.44 -10.52 -5.87
C PHE A 400 -27.86 -9.32 -5.00
N TYR A 401 -28.97 -8.70 -5.35
CA TYR A 401 -29.61 -7.69 -4.50
C TYR A 401 -30.37 -8.37 -3.35
N PHE A 402 -29.87 -8.19 -2.12
CA PHE A 402 -30.62 -8.46 -0.90
C PHE A 402 -30.55 -7.23 0.00
N THR A 403 -31.68 -6.87 0.63
CA THR A 403 -31.78 -5.68 1.49
C THR A 403 -31.21 -5.96 2.88
N VAL A 404 -30.13 -5.27 3.26
CA VAL A 404 -29.71 -5.17 4.67
C VAL A 404 -29.93 -3.74 5.15
N GLY A 405 -31.16 -3.47 5.58
CA GLY A 405 -31.46 -2.29 6.39
C GLY A 405 -31.29 -2.58 7.88
N LEU A 406 -31.49 -1.53 8.69
CA LEU A 406 -32.10 -1.67 10.01
C LEU A 406 -33.47 -2.35 9.77
N GLY A 407 -33.51 -3.69 9.87
CA GLY A 407 -34.52 -4.53 9.22
C GLY A 407 -35.29 -5.43 10.19
N SER A 408 -36.57 -5.65 9.89
CA SER A 408 -37.58 -6.03 10.87
C SER A 408 -38.19 -7.41 10.60
N SER A 409 -38.09 -8.34 11.56
CA SER A 409 -38.48 -9.77 11.40
C SER A 409 -39.36 -10.29 12.55
N PRO A 410 -40.51 -10.93 12.25
CA PRO A 410 -41.57 -11.29 13.21
C PRO A 410 -41.19 -12.42 14.17
N CYS A 411 -41.96 -12.55 15.25
CA CYS A 411 -41.75 -13.53 16.32
C CYS A 411 -42.47 -14.86 16.07
N PRO A 412 -41.94 -16.02 16.53
CA PRO A 412 -42.66 -17.29 16.51
C PRO A 412 -43.97 -17.28 17.32
N LYS A 413 -44.97 -18.07 16.89
CA LYS A 413 -46.22 -18.25 17.64
C LYS A 413 -45.92 -18.72 19.07
N ASN A 414 -46.72 -18.22 20.02
CA ASN A 414 -46.56 -18.41 21.47
C ASN A 414 -45.25 -17.85 22.08
N THR A 415 -44.56 -16.93 21.38
CA THR A 415 -43.42 -16.18 21.95
C THR A 415 -43.52 -14.68 21.65
N THR A 416 -42.96 -13.85 22.53
CA THR A 416 -42.85 -12.40 22.35
C THR A 416 -41.38 -11.99 22.10
N CYS A 417 -41.18 -11.00 21.23
CA CYS A 417 -39.87 -10.51 20.80
C CYS A 417 -39.73 -9.01 21.10
N GLN A 418 -38.52 -8.53 21.38
CA GLN A 418 -38.33 -7.25 22.10
C GLN A 418 -37.95 -6.00 21.27
N GLY A 419 -37.69 -6.08 19.97
CA GLY A 419 -37.53 -4.84 19.18
C GLY A 419 -38.89 -4.22 18.77
N PRO A 420 -38.92 -3.20 17.89
CA PRO A 420 -40.15 -2.52 17.46
C PRO A 420 -41.18 -3.47 16.82
N ASN A 421 -42.32 -3.66 17.49
CA ASN A 421 -43.29 -4.73 17.19
C ASN A 421 -42.64 -6.16 17.09
N GLY A 422 -41.35 -6.30 17.46
CA GLY A 422 -40.46 -7.48 17.42
C GLY A 422 -38.96 -7.44 16.87
N THR A 423 -38.17 -6.32 16.65
CA THR A 423 -37.01 -6.17 15.61
C THR A 423 -35.53 -5.51 15.82
N LYS A 424 -34.69 -5.08 14.76
CA LYS A 424 -33.13 -5.22 14.58
C LYS A 424 -32.27 -4.15 13.65
N PHE A 425 -30.86 -3.99 13.62
CA PHE A 425 -29.98 -2.75 13.21
C PHE A 425 -28.59 -2.74 12.24
N ALA A 426 -27.46 -1.86 12.28
CA ALA A 426 -26.16 -1.61 11.36
C ALA A 426 -24.70 -0.89 11.82
N ALA A 427 -23.60 -0.53 10.98
CA ALA A 427 -22.00 -0.45 11.18
C ALA A 427 -20.84 0.74 10.77
N SER A 428 -19.41 0.58 10.59
CA SER A 428 -18.08 1.49 10.83
C SER A 428 -16.86 2.21 9.86
N VAL A 429 -15.44 2.03 9.57
CA VAL A 429 -14.28 3.06 8.91
C VAL A 429 -12.76 2.86 8.03
N ASN A 430 -11.39 3.40 8.17
CA ASN A 430 -10.12 3.73 7.13
C ASN A 430 -8.39 3.55 7.38
N ASN A 431 -7.02 4.08 7.09
CA ASN A 431 -5.82 5.13 6.52
C ASN A 431 -4.33 5.95 7.41
N THR A 432 -2.97 6.69 7.35
CA THR A 432 -1.48 7.17 6.56
C THR A 432 0.15 7.55 7.00
N ASN A 433 1.31 7.47 6.10
CA ASN A 433 2.64 8.19 5.42
C ASN A 433 4.17 8.94 5.76
N GLN A 434 5.20 9.38 4.80
CA GLN A 434 6.65 10.17 4.88
C GLN A 434 7.36 11.44 4.02
N THR A 435 8.47 11.44 3.14
CA THR A 435 9.44 12.60 2.68
C THR A 435 10.72 12.39 1.68
N TYR A 436 11.01 13.09 0.49
CA TYR A 436 12.05 12.69 -0.60
C TYR A 436 12.93 13.64 -1.54
N THR A 437 13.90 13.03 -2.27
CA THR A 437 14.44 13.42 -3.63
C THR A 437 13.87 12.50 -4.75
N TYR A 438 13.55 13.04 -5.94
CA TYR A 438 12.89 12.30 -7.04
C TYR A 438 13.66 12.28 -8.37
N ASN A 439 13.55 11.18 -9.11
CA ASN A 439 14.01 11.05 -10.51
C ASN A 439 13.06 10.08 -11.24
N PHE A 440 12.51 10.49 -12.39
CA PHE A 440 11.45 9.76 -13.08
C PHE A 440 11.52 9.96 -14.60
N THR A 441 11.30 8.89 -15.37
CA THR A 441 11.19 8.95 -16.83
C THR A 441 9.72 9.14 -17.20
N VAL A 442 9.39 10.29 -17.80
CA VAL A 442 8.02 10.60 -18.19
C VAL A 442 7.60 9.73 -19.39
N THR A 443 6.68 8.80 -19.15
CA THR A 443 6.16 7.86 -20.17
C THR A 443 4.64 7.87 -20.15
N GLY A 444 4.00 7.93 -21.33
CA GLY A 444 2.54 8.02 -21.50
C GLY A 444 1.91 9.36 -21.12
N GLN A 445 2.32 9.94 -19.98
CA GLN A 445 1.82 11.18 -19.38
C GLN A 445 2.06 12.41 -20.27
N ARG A 446 1.13 13.39 -20.24
CA ARG A 446 1.19 14.66 -20.99
C ARG A 446 0.40 15.71 -20.22
N GLY A 447 0.89 16.95 -20.13
CA GLY A 447 0.12 18.02 -19.51
C GLY A 447 0.80 18.75 -18.37
N THR A 448 0.02 19.30 -17.45
CA THR A 448 0.51 19.96 -16.23
C THR A 448 0.36 19.01 -15.05
N LEU A 449 1.43 18.87 -14.28
CA LEU A 449 1.40 18.45 -12.89
C LEU A 449 2.09 19.54 -12.06
N PHE A 450 2.16 19.35 -10.76
CA PHE A 450 2.95 20.21 -9.87
C PHE A 450 3.67 19.36 -8.82
N TRP A 451 4.77 19.89 -8.29
CA TRP A 451 5.43 19.37 -7.10
C TRP A 451 5.13 20.30 -5.93
N HIS A 452 5.05 19.74 -4.72
CA HIS A 452 4.92 20.52 -3.49
C HIS A 452 5.52 19.77 -2.29
N ALA A 453 5.85 20.50 -1.23
CA ALA A 453 6.12 19.92 0.07
C ALA A 453 4.85 19.28 0.64
N HIS A 454 5.01 18.12 1.26
CA HIS A 454 3.90 17.26 1.68
C HIS A 454 4.06 16.86 3.16
N ILE A 455 4.79 17.69 3.90
CA ILE A 455 5.05 17.68 5.34
C ILE A 455 4.48 18.98 5.93
N SER A 456 3.75 18.86 7.04
CA SER A 456 3.18 19.98 7.81
C SER A 456 2.47 21.04 6.94
N TRP A 457 2.64 22.34 7.23
CA TRP A 457 2.07 23.47 6.47
C TRP A 457 3.05 24.07 5.45
N MET A 458 4.22 23.45 5.24
CA MET A 458 5.19 23.83 4.21
C MET A 458 4.65 23.83 2.77
N ARG A 459 3.46 23.26 2.50
CA ARG A 459 2.76 23.44 1.21
C ARG A 459 2.41 24.90 0.94
N ALA A 460 2.24 25.75 1.95
CA ALA A 460 2.00 27.18 1.76
C ALA A 460 3.11 27.91 0.99
N THR A 461 4.36 27.41 1.04
CA THR A 461 5.55 28.11 0.52
C THR A 461 6.43 27.30 -0.42
N ILE A 462 6.34 25.96 -0.43
CA ILE A 462 7.23 25.09 -1.21
C ILE A 462 6.43 24.31 -2.26
N TYR A 463 6.37 24.83 -3.49
CA TYR A 463 5.76 24.19 -4.66
C TYR A 463 6.28 24.75 -5.99
N GLY A 464 5.97 24.06 -7.09
CA GLY A 464 6.23 24.54 -8.45
C GLY A 464 5.67 23.63 -9.56
N PRO A 465 5.70 24.09 -10.82
CA PRO A 465 5.06 23.38 -11.93
C PRO A 465 5.94 22.25 -12.47
N ILE A 466 5.31 21.16 -12.92
CA ILE A 466 5.90 20.13 -13.78
C ILE A 466 5.20 20.21 -15.13
N ILE A 467 5.91 20.68 -16.15
CA ILE A 467 5.36 20.86 -17.50
C ILE A 467 5.77 19.67 -18.38
N ILE A 468 4.80 18.81 -18.68
CA ILE A 468 4.95 17.73 -19.65
C ILE A 468 4.34 18.16 -20.99
N ARG A 469 5.11 18.01 -22.07
CA ARG A 469 4.65 18.29 -23.45
C ARG A 469 4.27 16.99 -24.16
N PRO A 470 3.48 17.07 -25.26
CA PRO A 470 3.32 15.95 -26.17
C PRO A 470 4.67 15.37 -26.62
N LYS A 471 4.68 14.08 -26.95
CA LYS A 471 5.86 13.39 -27.50
C LYS A 471 6.36 14.12 -28.75
N ARG A 472 7.68 14.04 -29.05
CA ARG A 472 8.21 14.52 -30.34
C ARG A 472 7.39 13.88 -31.49
N ASN A 473 7.03 14.71 -32.45
CA ASN A 473 6.17 14.42 -33.61
C ASN A 473 4.66 14.19 -33.31
N GLU A 474 4.19 14.40 -32.09
CA GLU A 474 2.76 14.41 -31.76
C GLU A 474 2.23 15.83 -31.50
N SER A 475 1.01 16.13 -31.96
CA SER A 475 0.33 17.41 -31.73
C SER A 475 -0.57 17.38 -30.48
N TYR A 476 -0.95 18.56 -29.99
CA TYR A 476 -2.07 18.70 -29.05
C TYR A 476 -3.39 18.27 -29.74
N PRO A 477 -4.38 17.75 -29.01
CA PRO A 477 -5.72 17.43 -29.54
C PRO A 477 -6.60 18.68 -29.80
N PHE A 478 -5.98 19.87 -29.72
CA PHE A 478 -6.55 21.19 -29.99
C PHE A 478 -5.49 22.05 -30.66
N LYS A 479 -5.89 23.18 -31.27
CA LYS A 479 -4.96 24.07 -31.98
C LYS A 479 -3.82 24.53 -31.06
N LYS A 480 -2.57 24.25 -31.47
CA LYS A 480 -1.34 24.54 -30.70
C LYS A 480 -1.34 26.01 -30.22
N PRO A 481 -1.15 26.27 -28.91
CA PRO A 481 -1.14 27.63 -28.37
C PRO A 481 0.11 28.41 -28.84
N TYR A 482 -0.01 29.73 -28.86
CA TYR A 482 1.08 30.67 -29.16
C TYR A 482 2.15 30.67 -28.06
N LYS A 483 1.75 30.55 -26.79
CA LYS A 483 2.64 30.42 -25.63
C LYS A 483 1.94 29.65 -24.50
N GLU A 484 2.74 28.93 -23.71
CA GLU A 484 2.33 28.24 -22.49
C GLU A 484 2.79 29.07 -21.27
N VAL A 485 1.95 29.20 -20.24
CA VAL A 485 2.25 30.04 -19.06
C VAL A 485 1.70 29.39 -17.78
N PRO A 486 2.53 29.07 -16.77
CA PRO A 486 2.06 28.67 -15.45
C PRO A 486 1.30 29.79 -14.74
N ILE A 487 0.16 29.45 -14.14
CA ILE A 487 -0.60 30.28 -13.21
C ILE A 487 -0.79 29.45 -11.95
N ILE A 488 -0.10 29.82 -10.88
CA ILE A 488 -0.05 29.05 -9.64
C ILE A 488 -0.71 29.89 -8.57
N PHE A 489 -1.78 29.38 -7.98
CA PHE A 489 -2.36 29.96 -6.77
C PHE A 489 -1.66 29.39 -5.55
N GLY A 490 -1.47 30.24 -4.55
CA GLY A 490 -0.93 29.90 -3.25
C GLY A 490 -1.43 30.88 -2.22
N GLU A 491 -0.81 30.88 -1.04
CA GLU A 491 -1.15 31.74 0.09
C GLU A 491 0.10 32.54 0.51
N TRP A 492 -0.13 33.72 1.05
CA TRP A 492 0.85 34.55 1.72
C TRP A 492 0.55 34.55 3.22
N TRP A 493 1.61 34.45 4.00
CA TRP A 493 1.58 34.40 5.45
C TRP A 493 2.62 35.38 5.97
N ASN A 494 2.19 36.36 6.77
CA ASN A 494 3.05 37.34 7.44
C ASN A 494 3.76 36.72 8.65
N ALA A 495 3.14 35.70 9.26
CA ALA A 495 3.79 34.79 10.20
C ALA A 495 4.36 33.57 9.45
N ASP A 496 5.33 32.87 10.03
CA ASP A 496 5.79 31.57 9.52
C ASP A 496 4.63 30.54 9.58
N PRO A 497 4.21 29.91 8.46
CA PRO A 497 3.15 28.89 8.45
C PRO A 497 3.43 27.73 9.41
N GLU A 498 4.70 27.35 9.62
CA GLU A 498 5.06 26.34 10.60
C GLU A 498 4.87 26.86 12.03
N ALA A 499 5.15 28.13 12.31
CA ALA A 499 4.85 28.71 13.62
C ALA A 499 3.34 28.78 13.88
N VAL A 500 2.53 29.12 12.87
CA VAL A 500 1.05 29.17 12.99
C VAL A 500 0.46 27.80 13.32
N ILE A 501 0.84 26.74 12.58
CA ILE A 501 0.32 25.40 12.87
C ILE A 501 0.86 24.83 14.18
N ASN A 502 2.14 25.09 14.52
CA ASN A 502 2.69 24.66 15.82
C ASN A 502 2.01 25.38 17.00
N GLN A 503 1.65 26.67 16.88
CA GLN A 503 0.89 27.38 17.91
C GLN A 503 -0.52 26.79 18.09
N ALA A 504 -1.21 26.46 16.99
CA ALA A 504 -2.52 25.79 17.05
C ALA A 504 -2.42 24.42 17.74
N LEU A 505 -1.43 23.61 17.34
CA LEU A 505 -1.17 22.28 17.91
C LEU A 505 -0.75 22.33 19.39
N GLN A 506 -0.14 23.41 19.86
CA GLN A 506 0.23 23.61 21.27
C GLN A 506 -0.94 24.14 22.13
N THR A 507 -1.84 24.92 21.55
CA THR A 507 -2.94 25.60 22.29
C THR A 507 -4.27 24.85 22.23
N GLY A 508 -4.46 23.97 21.25
CA GLY A 508 -5.76 23.34 20.95
C GLY A 508 -6.76 24.27 20.26
N GLY A 509 -6.37 25.51 19.94
CA GLY A 509 -7.17 26.44 19.14
C GLY A 509 -7.08 26.15 17.64
N ALA A 510 -7.97 26.77 16.86
CA ALA A 510 -7.85 26.78 15.41
C ALA A 510 -6.60 27.59 14.97
N PRO A 511 -5.88 27.17 13.92
CA PRO A 511 -4.82 27.99 13.34
C PRO A 511 -5.38 29.28 12.74
N ASN A 512 -4.55 30.34 12.76
CA ASN A 512 -4.84 31.56 12.02
C ASN A 512 -4.96 31.26 10.52
N VAL A 513 -5.70 32.11 9.81
CA VAL A 513 -5.89 32.05 8.36
C VAL A 513 -4.74 32.75 7.63
N SER A 514 -4.59 32.51 6.32
CA SER A 514 -3.61 33.24 5.52
C SER A 514 -3.94 34.72 5.45
N ASP A 515 -2.90 35.53 5.32
CA ASP A 515 -3.02 36.98 5.22
C ASP A 515 -3.55 37.42 3.85
N ALA A 516 -3.19 36.68 2.79
CA ALA A 516 -3.74 36.86 1.44
C ALA A 516 -3.50 35.63 0.53
N TYR A 517 -4.37 35.36 -0.44
CA TYR A 517 -4.00 34.50 -1.58
C TYR A 517 -2.96 35.17 -2.50
N THR A 518 -2.23 34.36 -3.29
CA THR A 518 -1.22 34.82 -4.25
C THR A 518 -1.42 34.23 -5.65
N ILE A 519 -0.97 34.97 -6.68
CA ILE A 519 -0.85 34.50 -8.06
C ILE A 519 0.63 34.54 -8.44
N ASN A 520 1.22 33.37 -8.71
CA ASN A 520 2.65 33.20 -8.93
C ASN A 520 3.52 33.88 -7.83
N GLY A 521 3.07 33.81 -6.57
CA GLY A 521 3.75 34.39 -5.40
C GLY A 521 3.40 35.85 -5.06
N PHE A 522 2.52 36.51 -5.83
CA PHE A 522 2.17 37.92 -5.61
C PHE A 522 0.71 38.10 -5.10
N PRO A 523 0.47 38.77 -3.96
CA PRO A 523 -0.88 39.17 -3.50
C PRO A 523 -1.57 40.21 -4.41
N GLY A 524 -0.79 41.10 -5.02
CA GLY A 524 -1.28 42.03 -6.03
C GLY A 524 -2.07 43.24 -5.49
N PRO A 525 -2.63 44.07 -6.39
CA PRO A 525 -3.06 45.44 -6.09
C PRO A 525 -4.44 45.54 -5.44
N LEU A 526 -5.00 44.42 -4.96
CA LEU A 526 -6.19 44.37 -4.13
C LEU A 526 -5.86 44.09 -2.66
N TYR A 527 -4.62 43.71 -2.35
CA TYR A 527 -4.16 43.51 -0.98
C TYR A 527 -3.47 44.77 -0.44
N ASN A 528 -3.80 45.16 0.79
CA ASN A 528 -3.23 46.36 1.42
C ASN A 528 -1.70 46.23 1.56
N CYS A 529 -1.00 47.36 1.40
CA CYS A 529 0.45 47.47 1.43
C CYS A 529 1.24 46.69 0.33
N SER A 530 0.60 45.89 -0.52
CA SER A 530 1.29 45.20 -1.62
C SER A 530 1.62 46.17 -2.77
N LYS A 531 2.88 46.19 -3.22
CA LYS A 531 3.35 46.99 -4.37
C LYS A 531 3.60 46.18 -5.62
N ASP A 532 3.82 44.87 -5.48
CA ASP A 532 4.15 43.96 -6.57
C ASP A 532 2.93 43.20 -7.08
N THR A 533 2.99 42.75 -8.34
CA THR A 533 1.83 42.14 -9.01
C THR A 533 2.29 41.28 -10.17
N PHE A 534 1.77 40.05 -10.28
CA PHE A 534 2.00 39.22 -11.46
C PHE A 534 1.38 39.84 -12.71
N LYS A 535 2.19 40.10 -13.74
CA LYS A 535 1.75 40.69 -15.03
C LYS A 535 1.97 39.71 -16.19
N LEU A 536 0.88 39.15 -16.70
CA LEU A 536 0.88 38.36 -17.93
C LEU A 536 0.76 39.29 -19.14
N LYS A 537 1.87 39.52 -19.85
CA LYS A 537 1.90 40.24 -21.13
C LYS A 537 1.43 39.36 -22.28
N VAL A 538 0.50 39.87 -23.10
CA VAL A 538 -0.10 39.13 -24.22
C VAL A 538 -0.21 39.93 -25.52
N LYS A 539 -0.04 39.26 -26.67
CA LYS A 539 -0.31 39.86 -27.99
C LYS A 539 -1.80 39.77 -28.36
N PRO A 540 -2.35 40.77 -29.08
CA PRO A 540 -3.68 40.68 -29.67
C PRO A 540 -3.85 39.46 -30.61
N GLY A 541 -5.06 38.90 -30.63
CA GLY A 541 -5.47 37.83 -31.57
C GLY A 541 -4.72 36.49 -31.42
N LYS A 542 -4.12 36.20 -30.27
CA LYS A 542 -3.39 34.95 -29.99
C LYS A 542 -4.13 34.09 -28.95
N THR A 543 -3.81 32.79 -28.93
CA THR A 543 -4.31 31.85 -27.92
C THR A 543 -3.16 31.42 -27.02
N TYR A 544 -3.28 31.67 -25.72
CA TYR A 544 -2.32 31.25 -24.69
C TYR A 544 -2.88 30.03 -23.97
N MET A 545 -2.04 29.06 -23.63
CA MET A 545 -2.42 27.98 -22.70
C MET A 545 -1.94 28.35 -21.31
N LEU A 546 -2.88 28.70 -20.43
CA LEU A 546 -2.61 28.89 -19.02
C LEU A 546 -2.61 27.53 -18.35
N ARG A 547 -1.50 27.21 -17.69
CA ARG A 547 -1.28 25.96 -16.95
C ARG A 547 -1.56 26.24 -15.49
N ILE A 548 -2.82 26.08 -15.09
CA ILE A 548 -3.34 26.49 -13.79
C ILE A 548 -3.05 25.39 -12.75
N ILE A 549 -2.55 25.79 -11.59
CA ILE A 549 -2.23 24.93 -10.45
C ILE A 549 -2.80 25.62 -9.20
N ASN A 550 -3.51 24.90 -8.33
CA ASN A 550 -3.83 25.40 -7.00
C ASN A 550 -2.95 24.72 -5.95
N ALA A 551 -1.93 25.45 -5.50
CA ALA A 551 -1.02 25.06 -4.43
C ALA A 551 -1.34 25.77 -3.09
N ALA A 552 -2.44 26.54 -3.02
CA ALA A 552 -2.99 26.98 -1.74
C ALA A 552 -3.29 25.77 -0.85
N MET A 553 -3.34 25.96 0.46
CA MET A 553 -3.51 24.89 1.41
C MET A 553 -4.96 24.45 1.54
N ASN A 554 -5.83 25.39 1.88
CA ASN A 554 -7.09 25.04 2.54
C ASN A 554 -8.32 25.19 1.63
N ASP A 555 -8.31 26.16 0.73
CA ASP A 555 -9.53 26.59 0.03
C ASP A 555 -9.53 26.27 -1.47
N GLU A 556 -10.70 25.87 -1.97
CA GLU A 556 -10.95 25.81 -3.42
C GLU A 556 -11.06 27.23 -3.97
N LEU A 557 -10.47 27.51 -5.13
CA LEU A 557 -10.38 28.88 -5.63
C LEU A 557 -11.23 29.08 -6.89
N PHE A 558 -12.10 30.10 -6.86
CA PHE A 558 -12.76 30.65 -8.04
C PHE A 558 -11.82 31.64 -8.73
N PHE A 559 -11.25 31.26 -9.88
CA PHE A 559 -10.41 32.10 -10.72
C PHE A 559 -11.15 32.63 -11.96
N SER A 560 -10.99 33.92 -12.28
CA SER A 560 -11.56 34.53 -13.49
C SER A 560 -10.65 35.62 -14.06
N ILE A 561 -10.85 35.97 -15.33
CA ILE A 561 -10.10 37.01 -16.06
C ILE A 561 -11.09 38.02 -16.62
N ALA A 562 -10.98 39.29 -16.24
CA ALA A 562 -11.98 40.31 -16.57
C ALA A 562 -12.21 40.42 -18.09
N ASN A 563 -13.47 40.32 -18.53
CA ASN A 563 -13.87 40.47 -19.94
C ASN A 563 -13.16 39.46 -20.89
N HIS A 564 -12.85 38.25 -20.40
CA HIS A 564 -12.30 37.13 -21.16
C HIS A 564 -12.91 35.79 -20.70
N THR A 565 -13.24 34.91 -21.64
CA THR A 565 -13.65 33.53 -21.37
C THR A 565 -12.43 32.59 -21.51
N VAL A 566 -12.43 31.42 -20.87
CA VAL A 566 -11.40 30.39 -21.06
C VAL A 566 -12.01 29.05 -21.47
N THR A 567 -11.27 28.26 -22.26
CA THR A 567 -11.67 26.87 -22.61
C THR A 567 -10.82 25.88 -21.83
N ILE A 568 -11.42 25.11 -20.93
CA ILE A 568 -10.75 24.01 -20.23
C ILE A 568 -10.48 22.88 -21.24
N VAL A 569 -9.26 22.33 -21.23
CA VAL A 569 -8.82 21.27 -22.18
C VAL A 569 -8.05 20.12 -21.52
N GLU A 570 -7.71 20.23 -20.24
CA GLU A 570 -6.94 19.23 -19.50
C GLU A 570 -7.21 19.36 -18.00
N ALA A 571 -7.14 18.25 -17.26
CA ALA A 571 -7.08 18.21 -15.81
C ALA A 571 -6.08 17.13 -15.38
N ASP A 572 -5.23 17.43 -14.40
CA ASP A 572 -4.28 16.48 -13.78
C ASP A 572 -3.49 15.60 -14.76
N ALA A 573 -2.90 16.28 -15.77
CA ALA A 573 -2.17 15.68 -16.89
C ALA A 573 -2.95 14.63 -17.70
N VAL A 574 -4.27 14.83 -17.84
CA VAL A 574 -5.16 14.07 -18.74
C VAL A 574 -6.01 15.05 -19.56
N TYR A 575 -6.06 14.85 -20.88
CA TYR A 575 -6.90 15.68 -21.75
C TYR A 575 -8.39 15.44 -21.49
N THR A 576 -9.13 16.54 -21.37
CA THR A 576 -10.58 16.54 -21.13
C THR A 576 -11.32 16.96 -22.40
N LYS A 577 -12.60 16.57 -22.53
CA LYS A 577 -13.46 17.09 -23.60
C LYS A 577 -13.59 18.61 -23.43
N PRO A 578 -13.19 19.45 -24.40
CA PRO A 578 -13.10 20.88 -24.18
C PRO A 578 -14.45 21.54 -23.84
N PHE A 579 -14.46 22.43 -22.84
CA PHE A 579 -15.64 23.24 -22.50
C PHE A 579 -15.25 24.67 -22.08
N GLN A 580 -16.12 25.64 -22.37
CA GLN A 580 -15.91 27.04 -22.01
C GLN A 580 -16.50 27.39 -20.64
N THR A 581 -15.84 28.36 -19.99
CA THR A 581 -16.24 28.92 -18.70
C THR A 581 -15.59 30.29 -18.49
N ASP A 582 -16.25 31.17 -17.74
CA ASP A 582 -15.72 32.49 -17.35
C ASP A 582 -15.05 32.47 -15.98
N VAL A 583 -15.38 31.45 -15.19
CA VAL A 583 -14.80 31.14 -13.88
C VAL A 583 -14.31 29.70 -13.87
N VAL A 584 -13.07 29.50 -13.45
CA VAL A 584 -12.46 28.20 -13.18
C VAL A 584 -12.54 27.97 -11.67
N LEU A 585 -13.19 26.90 -11.23
CA LEU A 585 -12.94 26.35 -9.89
C LEU A 585 -11.71 25.43 -9.97
N ILE A 586 -10.86 25.47 -8.96
CA ILE A 586 -9.73 24.55 -8.82
C ILE A 586 -9.46 24.27 -7.34
N THR A 587 -9.50 23.00 -6.93
CA THR A 587 -9.33 22.62 -5.51
C THR A 587 -7.83 22.55 -5.15
N PRO A 588 -7.46 22.65 -3.86
CA PRO A 588 -6.08 22.43 -3.43
C PRO A 588 -5.53 21.10 -3.95
N GLY A 589 -4.39 21.13 -4.63
CA GLY A 589 -3.75 19.96 -5.24
C GLY A 589 -4.18 19.60 -6.66
N GLN A 590 -5.18 20.29 -7.24
CA GLN A 590 -5.56 20.11 -8.65
C GLN A 590 -4.73 20.97 -9.60
N THR A 591 -4.68 20.52 -10.85
CA THR A 591 -4.09 21.21 -11.99
C THR A 591 -5.03 21.16 -13.20
N THR A 592 -5.12 22.24 -13.97
CA THR A 592 -5.93 22.28 -15.20
C THR A 592 -5.33 23.21 -16.24
N ASN A 593 -5.37 22.81 -17.51
CA ASN A 593 -4.96 23.68 -18.60
C ASN A 593 -6.17 24.31 -19.27
N VAL A 594 -6.10 25.63 -19.44
CA VAL A 594 -7.16 26.41 -20.08
C VAL A 594 -6.59 27.26 -21.22
N LEU A 595 -7.30 27.31 -22.33
CA LEU A 595 -6.98 28.16 -23.47
C LEU A 595 -7.64 29.52 -23.31
N LEU A 596 -6.82 30.55 -23.10
CA LEU A 596 -7.21 31.96 -23.14
C LEU A 596 -7.02 32.50 -24.56
N LYS A 597 -8.10 32.93 -25.22
CA LYS A 597 -8.05 33.65 -26.50
C LYS A 597 -8.06 35.15 -26.23
N THR A 598 -7.07 35.88 -26.74
CA THR A 598 -6.96 37.32 -26.56
C THR A 598 -7.81 38.08 -27.58
N LYS A 599 -8.24 39.29 -27.21
CA LYS A 599 -8.99 40.22 -28.07
C LYS A 599 -8.15 40.54 -29.33
N PRO A 600 -8.76 40.72 -30.51
CA PRO A 600 -8.02 40.81 -31.78
C PRO A 600 -7.21 42.10 -31.96
N TYR A 601 -7.52 43.16 -31.22
CA TYR A 601 -6.83 44.45 -31.22
C TYR A 601 -6.25 44.79 -29.83
N TYR A 602 -5.33 45.75 -29.76
CA TYR A 602 -4.87 46.33 -28.49
C TYR A 602 -6.00 47.17 -27.88
N PRO A 603 -6.54 46.82 -26.69
CA PRO A 603 -7.78 47.41 -26.18
C PRO A 603 -7.57 48.65 -25.28
N ASN A 604 -6.35 49.17 -25.19
CA ASN A 604 -5.90 50.24 -24.28
C ASN A 604 -6.38 50.15 -22.82
N ALA A 605 -6.56 48.93 -22.32
CA ALA A 605 -7.11 48.65 -21.01
C ALA A 605 -6.32 47.55 -20.29
N THR A 606 -6.41 47.58 -18.97
CA THR A 606 -5.82 46.62 -18.04
C THR A 606 -6.93 45.69 -17.56
N PHE A 607 -6.76 44.38 -17.68
CA PHE A 607 -7.74 43.40 -17.17
C PHE A 607 -7.16 42.71 -15.94
N LEU A 608 -7.86 42.73 -14.82
CA LEU A 608 -7.47 41.92 -13.67
C LEU A 608 -7.82 40.45 -13.93
N MET A 609 -6.92 39.56 -13.52
CA MET A 609 -7.22 38.16 -13.28
C MET A 609 -7.24 37.95 -11.77
N THR A 610 -8.29 37.36 -11.21
CA THR A 610 -8.47 37.29 -9.75
C THR A 610 -8.87 35.91 -9.30
N ALA A 611 -8.39 35.49 -8.13
CA ALA A 611 -8.86 34.30 -7.44
C ALA A 611 -9.43 34.66 -6.06
N ARG A 612 -10.41 33.90 -5.58
CA ARG A 612 -11.00 34.01 -4.22
C ARG A 612 -11.52 32.66 -3.73
N PRO A 613 -11.73 32.48 -2.41
CA PRO A 613 -12.14 31.19 -1.85
C PRO A 613 -13.57 30.80 -2.22
N TYR A 614 -13.78 29.49 -2.23
CA TYR A 614 -15.06 28.83 -2.01
C TYR A 614 -14.98 28.11 -0.66
N PHE A 615 -15.89 28.48 0.26
CA PHE A 615 -15.92 27.98 1.64
C PHE A 615 -17.36 27.90 2.15
N THR A 616 -17.69 26.80 2.84
CA THR A 616 -19.01 26.54 3.45
C THR A 616 -18.93 25.99 4.88
N GLY A 617 -17.76 26.07 5.52
CA GLY A 617 -17.58 25.63 6.91
C GLY A 617 -18.15 26.63 7.93
N GLN A 618 -17.94 26.32 9.21
CA GLN A 618 -18.18 27.25 10.33
C GLN A 618 -16.87 27.69 11.01
N GLY A 619 -15.71 27.35 10.42
CA GLY A 619 -14.41 27.82 10.86
C GLY A 619 -13.99 29.13 10.19
N THR A 620 -12.90 29.71 10.68
CA THR A 620 -12.22 30.85 10.05
C THR A 620 -11.52 30.44 8.75
N PHE A 621 -11.61 31.27 7.71
CA PHE A 621 -10.94 31.11 6.42
C PHE A 621 -10.39 32.46 5.93
N ASP A 622 -9.42 32.47 5.02
CA ASP A 622 -8.91 33.70 4.38
C ASP A 622 -9.94 34.20 3.37
N ASN A 623 -10.47 35.42 3.58
CA ASN A 623 -11.50 36.01 2.73
C ASN A 623 -10.94 37.09 1.77
N SER A 624 -9.64 37.05 1.48
CA SER A 624 -9.00 37.93 0.52
C SER A 624 -9.41 37.61 -0.93
N THR A 625 -9.09 38.52 -1.85
CA THR A 625 -9.24 38.30 -3.29
C THR A 625 -7.97 38.80 -3.98
N VAL A 626 -7.12 37.86 -4.38
CA VAL A 626 -5.86 38.13 -5.07
C VAL A 626 -6.10 38.65 -6.48
N ALA A 627 -5.20 39.52 -6.98
CA ALA A 627 -5.25 40.00 -8.36
C ALA A 627 -3.90 40.00 -9.08
N GLY A 628 -3.84 39.36 -10.24
CA GLY A 628 -2.83 39.57 -11.27
C GLY A 628 -3.37 40.50 -12.37
N ILE A 629 -2.50 40.88 -13.30
CA ILE A 629 -2.84 41.73 -14.45
C ILE A 629 -2.59 40.96 -15.75
N LEU A 630 -3.60 40.96 -16.64
CA LEU A 630 -3.43 40.66 -18.05
C LEU A 630 -3.22 42.00 -18.80
N GLU A 631 -2.01 42.23 -19.30
CA GLU A 631 -1.65 43.43 -20.06
C GLU A 631 -1.42 43.08 -21.54
N TYR A 632 -2.01 43.86 -22.44
CA TYR A 632 -1.76 43.71 -23.87
C TYR A 632 -0.46 44.40 -24.28
N GLU A 633 0.34 43.74 -25.11
CA GLU A 633 1.54 44.32 -25.73
C GLU A 633 1.13 45.48 -26.66
N HIS A 634 1.73 46.64 -26.44
CA HIS A 634 1.44 47.86 -27.20
C HIS A 634 2.09 47.80 -28.59
N PRO A 635 1.39 48.16 -29.69
CA PRO A 635 2.08 48.49 -30.93
C PRO A 635 3.01 49.70 -30.69
N LEU A 636 4.23 49.67 -31.21
CA LEU A 636 5.21 50.74 -30.99
C LEU A 636 4.71 52.08 -31.55
N ASN A 637 5.23 53.18 -31.00
CA ASN A 637 5.04 54.60 -31.40
C ASN A 637 3.88 55.42 -30.78
N HIS A 638 3.27 55.02 -29.65
CA HIS A 638 2.42 55.95 -28.87
C HIS A 638 2.67 55.90 -27.35
N THR A 639 3.47 56.84 -26.85
CA THR A 639 3.63 57.16 -25.42
C THR A 639 2.54 58.15 -24.96
N SER A 640 1.27 57.72 -24.99
CA SER A 640 0.17 58.51 -24.40
C SER A 640 0.08 58.25 -22.90
N TYR A 641 0.27 59.28 -22.07
CA TYR A 641 0.19 59.23 -20.61
C TYR A 641 -1.26 59.23 -20.07
N THR A 642 -2.23 58.74 -20.85
CA THR A 642 -3.63 58.59 -20.43
C THR A 642 -3.83 57.39 -19.50
N LYS A 643 -4.56 57.60 -18.41
CA LYS A 643 -4.79 56.62 -17.32
C LYS A 643 -5.62 55.41 -17.82
N LYS A 644 -4.96 54.30 -18.17
CA LYS A 644 -5.60 53.07 -18.69
C LYS A 644 -6.80 52.62 -17.83
N MET A 645 -7.92 52.29 -18.47
CA MET A 645 -9.10 51.75 -17.81
C MET A 645 -8.80 50.37 -17.21
N VAL A 646 -9.30 50.08 -16.00
CA VAL A 646 -9.06 48.81 -15.29
C VAL A 646 -10.37 48.03 -15.16
N PHE A 647 -10.45 46.86 -15.80
CA PHE A 647 -11.58 45.94 -15.68
C PHE A 647 -11.32 44.91 -14.57
N LYS A 648 -12.31 44.66 -13.71
CA LYS A 648 -12.32 43.58 -12.71
C LYS A 648 -13.33 42.49 -13.14
N PRO A 649 -13.08 41.19 -12.89
CA PRO A 649 -14.06 40.14 -13.14
C PRO A 649 -15.08 40.04 -11.99
N THR A 650 -16.16 39.31 -12.23
CA THR A 650 -17.15 38.94 -11.20
C THR A 650 -16.91 37.48 -10.79
N LEU A 651 -16.79 37.21 -9.48
CA LEU A 651 -16.59 35.86 -8.95
C LEU A 651 -17.86 35.36 -8.22
N PRO A 652 -18.18 34.05 -8.25
CA PRO A 652 -19.36 33.49 -7.56
C PRO A 652 -19.26 33.68 -6.04
N PRO A 653 -20.39 33.79 -5.30
CA PRO A 653 -20.39 33.86 -3.83
C PRO A 653 -19.53 32.78 -3.18
N ILE A 654 -18.89 33.09 -2.04
CA ILE A 654 -17.96 32.19 -1.35
C ILE A 654 -18.63 30.86 -1.00
N ASN A 655 -19.93 30.86 -0.72
CA ASN A 655 -20.75 29.68 -0.43
C ASN A 655 -21.53 29.14 -1.65
N ALA A 656 -21.10 29.41 -2.89
CA ALA A 656 -21.82 29.04 -4.11
C ALA A 656 -21.72 27.54 -4.49
N THR A 657 -22.14 26.63 -3.60
CA THR A 657 -22.08 25.17 -3.78
C THR A 657 -22.75 24.70 -5.08
N THR A 658 -23.86 25.35 -5.47
CA THR A 658 -24.55 25.08 -6.74
C THR A 658 -23.68 25.38 -7.96
N PHE A 659 -22.84 26.42 -7.92
CA PHE A 659 -21.87 26.69 -8.99
C PHE A 659 -20.79 25.60 -9.01
N VAL A 660 -20.24 25.23 -7.85
CA VAL A 660 -19.23 24.16 -7.70
C VAL A 660 -19.73 22.84 -8.29
N ALA A 661 -20.91 22.38 -7.86
CA ALA A 661 -21.55 21.17 -8.37
C ALA A 661 -21.89 21.24 -9.88
N ASN A 662 -22.15 22.43 -10.42
CA ASN A 662 -22.37 22.62 -11.86
C ASN A 662 -21.05 22.66 -12.66
N PHE A 663 -19.98 23.17 -12.08
CA PHE A 663 -18.66 23.25 -12.70
C PHE A 663 -18.00 21.87 -12.77
N THR A 664 -17.87 21.18 -11.63
CA THR A 664 -17.21 19.86 -11.57
C THR A 664 -17.91 18.81 -12.43
N ARG A 665 -19.23 18.90 -12.59
CA ARG A 665 -20.00 18.04 -13.50
C ARG A 665 -19.70 18.25 -15.00
N LYS A 666 -18.94 19.27 -15.42
CA LYS A 666 -18.53 19.48 -16.83
C LYS A 666 -17.34 18.63 -17.27
N PHE A 667 -16.48 18.19 -16.34
CA PHE A 667 -15.29 17.39 -16.69
C PHE A 667 -15.68 16.02 -17.27
N ARG A 668 -15.14 15.71 -18.45
CA ARG A 668 -15.29 14.42 -19.14
C ARG A 668 -13.96 14.08 -19.82
N SER A 669 -13.66 12.78 -19.94
CA SER A 669 -12.53 12.30 -20.75
C SER A 669 -12.67 12.79 -22.21
N LEU A 670 -11.55 13.07 -22.88
CA LEU A 670 -11.52 13.45 -24.29
C LEU A 670 -12.11 12.36 -25.21
N ASN A 671 -11.89 11.08 -24.85
CA ASN A 671 -12.36 9.86 -25.53
C ASN A 671 -12.42 9.94 -27.07
N ASN A 672 -11.24 9.84 -27.71
CA ASN A 672 -11.03 9.90 -29.15
C ASN A 672 -10.50 8.54 -29.64
N PRO A 673 -10.69 8.10 -30.91
CA PRO A 673 -10.19 6.82 -31.41
C PRO A 673 -8.69 6.51 -31.17
N ASN A 674 -7.83 7.54 -31.08
CA ASN A 674 -6.39 7.38 -30.79
C ASN A 674 -6.04 7.61 -29.31
N LEU A 675 -7.02 8.00 -28.49
CA LEU A 675 -6.93 8.27 -27.05
C LEU A 675 -8.24 7.79 -26.36
N THR A 676 -8.56 6.50 -26.54
CA THR A 676 -9.77 5.88 -25.98
C THR A 676 -9.57 5.53 -24.52
N ALA A 677 -10.55 5.84 -23.69
CA ALA A 677 -10.65 5.27 -22.35
C ALA A 677 -11.28 3.87 -22.47
N SER A 678 -10.47 2.87 -22.82
CA SER A 678 -10.92 1.50 -23.10
C SER A 678 -11.28 0.75 -21.81
N VAL A 679 -12.55 0.77 -21.41
CA VAL A 679 -13.09 0.19 -20.15
C VAL A 679 -14.00 -1.03 -20.43
N PRO A 680 -13.55 -2.28 -20.16
CA PRO A 680 -14.34 -3.52 -20.30
C PRO A 680 -15.27 -3.84 -19.11
N GLN A 681 -16.13 -4.87 -19.21
CA GLN A 681 -17.42 -4.90 -18.46
C GLN A 681 -17.93 -6.25 -17.84
N THR A 682 -17.30 -7.45 -17.98
CA THR A 682 -17.92 -8.80 -17.65
C THR A 682 -17.02 -9.88 -16.94
N VAL A 683 -17.60 -10.97 -16.37
CA VAL A 683 -17.08 -11.55 -15.07
C VAL A 683 -17.54 -12.98 -14.58
N ASP A 684 -17.15 -13.41 -13.34
CA ASP A 684 -17.54 -14.71 -12.72
C ASP A 684 -18.25 -14.74 -11.31
N ARG A 685 -17.72 -14.20 -10.18
CA ARG A 685 -18.22 -14.51 -8.79
C ARG A 685 -18.21 -13.37 -7.74
N ARG A 686 -19.11 -13.47 -6.74
CA ARG A 686 -19.22 -12.61 -5.53
C ARG A 686 -19.38 -13.42 -4.23
N PHE A 687 -18.85 -12.88 -3.12
CA PHE A 687 -19.03 -13.37 -1.75
C PHE A 687 -19.21 -12.21 -0.75
N TYR A 688 -20.00 -12.42 0.30
CA TYR A 688 -20.11 -11.50 1.44
C TYR A 688 -19.89 -12.27 2.74
N PHE A 689 -18.79 -11.96 3.43
CA PHE A 689 -18.38 -12.63 4.65
C PHE A 689 -18.42 -11.65 5.82
N ILE A 690 -19.21 -11.95 6.85
CA ILE A 690 -18.93 -11.40 8.18
C ILE A 690 -17.71 -12.10 8.77
N VAL A 691 -16.83 -11.33 9.37
CA VAL A 691 -15.70 -11.76 10.20
C VAL A 691 -15.88 -11.17 11.60
N GLY A 692 -15.38 -11.86 12.61
CA GLY A 692 -15.47 -11.39 13.98
C GLY A 692 -15.36 -12.50 15.01
N LEU A 693 -15.47 -12.09 16.28
CA LEU A 693 -15.54 -12.98 17.43
C LEU A 693 -16.93 -13.60 17.58
N GLY A 694 -17.06 -14.49 18.55
CA GLY A 694 -18.29 -15.18 18.93
C GLY A 694 -18.05 -16.06 20.16
N SER A 695 -19.03 -16.90 20.49
CA SER A 695 -18.93 -17.85 21.60
C SER A 695 -19.03 -19.30 21.15
N SER A 696 -18.41 -20.20 21.91
CA SER A 696 -18.62 -21.64 21.85
C SER A 696 -19.14 -22.13 23.20
N PRO A 697 -20.10 -23.08 23.26
CA PRO A 697 -20.62 -23.58 24.52
C PRO A 697 -19.50 -24.13 25.43
N CYS A 698 -19.61 -23.85 26.73
CA CYS A 698 -18.71 -24.46 27.71
C CYS A 698 -19.02 -25.97 27.84
N PRO A 699 -18.03 -26.86 27.97
CA PRO A 699 -18.26 -28.27 28.22
C PRO A 699 -19.08 -28.51 29.50
N LYS A 700 -19.94 -29.54 29.50
CA LYS A 700 -20.74 -29.91 30.67
C LYS A 700 -19.83 -30.16 31.88
N ASN A 701 -20.27 -29.70 33.05
CA ASN A 701 -19.57 -29.80 34.34
C ASN A 701 -18.20 -29.07 34.37
N THR A 702 -18.00 -28.05 33.54
CA THR A 702 -16.84 -27.15 33.61
C THR A 702 -17.26 -25.68 33.64
N THR A 703 -16.41 -24.82 34.19
CA THR A 703 -16.60 -23.36 34.18
C THR A 703 -15.63 -22.74 33.18
N CYS A 704 -16.13 -21.91 32.27
CA CYS A 704 -15.32 -21.23 31.26
C CYS A 704 -15.18 -19.74 31.56
N GLN A 705 -14.05 -19.16 31.14
CA GLN A 705 -13.65 -17.77 31.39
C GLN A 705 -14.07 -16.80 30.27
N GLY A 706 -14.71 -17.29 29.21
CA GLY A 706 -15.23 -16.46 28.13
C GLY A 706 -16.57 -15.79 28.47
N PRO A 707 -17.10 -14.95 27.56
CA PRO A 707 -18.27 -14.12 27.82
C PRO A 707 -19.49 -14.95 28.24
N ASN A 708 -20.24 -14.48 29.24
CA ASN A 708 -21.42 -15.16 29.78
C ASN A 708 -21.17 -16.63 30.19
N GLY A 709 -19.95 -16.98 30.63
CA GLY A 709 -19.57 -18.34 31.02
C GLY A 709 -19.38 -19.31 29.85
N THR A 710 -19.27 -18.80 28.62
CA THR A 710 -18.95 -19.57 27.42
C THR A 710 -17.44 -19.63 27.17
N LYS A 711 -16.99 -20.21 26.06
CA LYS A 711 -15.63 -20.00 25.53
C LYS A 711 -15.64 -18.92 24.47
N PHE A 712 -14.58 -18.09 24.40
CA PHE A 712 -14.29 -17.32 23.20
C PHE A 712 -14.16 -18.25 21.99
N ALA A 713 -14.71 -17.79 20.87
CA ALA A 713 -14.55 -18.36 19.55
C ALA A 713 -14.49 -17.21 18.53
N ALA A 714 -14.17 -17.52 17.28
CA ALA A 714 -14.21 -16.57 16.18
C ALA A 714 -14.60 -17.30 14.90
N SER A 715 -15.16 -16.57 13.92
CA SER A 715 -15.81 -17.21 12.77
C SER A 715 -15.83 -16.36 11.50
N VAL A 716 -15.90 -17.04 10.35
CA VAL A 716 -16.26 -16.43 9.07
C VAL A 716 -17.67 -16.92 8.72
N ASN A 717 -18.62 -16.01 8.51
CA ASN A 717 -20.05 -16.33 8.30
C ASN A 717 -20.65 -17.31 9.34
N ASN A 718 -20.36 -17.09 10.62
CA ASN A 718 -20.78 -17.94 11.75
C ASN A 718 -20.25 -19.39 11.71
N VAL A 719 -19.28 -19.68 10.84
CA VAL A 719 -18.49 -20.93 10.83
C VAL A 719 -17.16 -20.65 11.53
N SER A 720 -16.98 -21.22 12.72
CA SER A 720 -15.66 -21.37 13.34
C SER A 720 -15.02 -22.62 12.80
N PHE A 721 -13.80 -22.51 12.28
CA PHE A 721 -13.22 -23.56 11.46
C PHE A 721 -12.37 -24.53 12.28
N ALA A 722 -12.81 -25.78 12.39
CA ALA A 722 -11.99 -26.88 12.90
C ALA A 722 -10.87 -27.23 11.91
N LEU A 723 -9.64 -27.42 12.40
CA LEU A 723 -8.58 -28.06 11.63
C LEU A 723 -8.86 -29.57 11.56
N PRO A 724 -8.73 -30.22 10.40
CA PRO A 724 -8.78 -31.67 10.28
C PRO A 724 -7.47 -32.31 10.76
N THR A 725 -7.46 -33.64 10.90
CA THR A 725 -6.23 -34.42 11.13
C THR A 725 -5.47 -34.76 9.84
N THR A 726 -6.13 -34.72 8.69
CA THR A 726 -5.54 -34.94 7.36
C THR A 726 -5.51 -33.63 6.59
N ALA A 727 -4.38 -33.31 5.95
CA ALA A 727 -4.21 -32.07 5.21
C ALA A 727 -5.26 -31.90 4.08
N LEU A 728 -5.94 -30.76 4.04
CA LEU A 728 -7.02 -30.47 3.08
C LEU A 728 -6.58 -30.63 1.62
N LEU A 729 -5.35 -30.21 1.28
CA LEU A 729 -4.74 -30.37 -0.04
C LEU A 729 -4.49 -31.84 -0.40
N GLN A 730 -4.04 -32.65 0.56
CA GLN A 730 -3.86 -34.10 0.39
C GLN A 730 -5.21 -34.80 0.20
N ALA A 731 -6.22 -34.46 1.02
CA ALA A 731 -7.58 -34.97 0.90
C ALA A 731 -8.24 -34.56 -0.43
N HIS A 732 -8.02 -33.32 -0.89
CA HIS A 732 -8.46 -32.84 -2.20
C HIS A 732 -7.79 -33.60 -3.35
N PHE A 733 -6.46 -33.62 -3.40
CA PHE A 733 -5.70 -34.26 -4.49
C PHE A 733 -5.97 -35.76 -4.60
N THR A 734 -6.10 -36.46 -3.47
CA THR A 734 -6.44 -37.90 -3.44
C THR A 734 -7.94 -38.19 -3.58
N LYS A 735 -8.79 -37.15 -3.69
CA LYS A 735 -10.26 -37.24 -3.75
C LYS A 735 -10.90 -37.96 -2.54
N LYS A 736 -10.28 -37.83 -1.36
CA LYS A 736 -10.71 -38.41 -0.08
C LYS A 736 -11.13 -37.30 0.90
N SER A 737 -12.17 -36.54 0.54
CA SER A 737 -12.72 -35.47 1.40
C SER A 737 -13.65 -35.97 2.51
N ASN A 738 -14.23 -37.16 2.37
CA ASN A 738 -15.17 -37.73 3.35
C ASN A 738 -14.52 -37.85 4.74
N GLY A 739 -15.16 -37.32 5.78
CA GLY A 739 -14.62 -37.23 7.14
C GLY A 739 -13.53 -36.17 7.34
N VAL A 740 -13.10 -35.45 6.29
CA VAL A 740 -12.06 -34.40 6.37
C VAL A 740 -12.67 -33.00 6.21
N TYR A 741 -13.55 -32.78 5.22
CA TYR A 741 -14.21 -31.50 5.01
C TYR A 741 -15.47 -31.59 4.15
N THR A 742 -16.31 -30.55 4.21
CA THR A 742 -17.44 -30.33 3.29
C THR A 742 -17.24 -29.07 2.45
N THR A 743 -17.93 -28.99 1.30
CA THR A 743 -17.82 -27.87 0.33
C THR A 743 -19.03 -26.93 0.36
N ASP A 744 -19.75 -26.90 1.48
CA ASP A 744 -20.97 -26.12 1.71
C ASP A 744 -20.71 -24.90 2.62
N PHE A 745 -19.60 -24.19 2.38
CA PHE A 745 -19.31 -22.95 3.09
C PHE A 745 -20.31 -21.84 2.69
N PRO A 746 -20.95 -21.15 3.66
CA PRO A 746 -21.96 -20.14 3.38
C PRO A 746 -21.37 -18.91 2.67
N THR A 747 -21.83 -18.65 1.44
CA THR A 747 -21.32 -17.54 0.59
C THR A 747 -21.78 -16.14 1.04
N ASN A 748 -22.77 -16.11 1.93
CA ASN A 748 -23.38 -14.94 2.55
C ASN A 748 -23.61 -15.24 4.05
N PRO A 749 -23.73 -14.23 4.94
CA PRO A 749 -23.97 -14.47 6.36
C PRO A 749 -25.28 -15.25 6.56
N PRO A 750 -25.29 -16.39 7.29
CA PRO A 750 -26.48 -17.24 7.43
C PRO A 750 -27.62 -16.58 8.22
N LYS A 751 -27.33 -15.45 8.87
CA LYS A 751 -28.28 -14.59 9.58
C LYS A 751 -27.81 -13.13 9.42
N GLN A 752 -28.71 -12.25 8.99
CA GLN A 752 -28.44 -10.82 8.85
C GLN A 752 -28.88 -10.08 10.13
N PHE A 753 -28.08 -9.11 10.57
CA PHE A 753 -28.25 -8.29 11.77
C PHE A 753 -27.44 -6.97 11.59
N ASN A 754 -27.54 -5.94 12.45
CA ASN A 754 -26.84 -5.89 13.74
C ASN A 754 -25.31 -6.05 13.67
N TYR A 755 -24.70 -6.00 12.49
CA TYR A 755 -23.27 -6.27 12.33
C TYR A 755 -22.39 -5.45 13.27
N THR A 756 -22.45 -4.10 13.37
CA THR A 756 -21.52 -3.36 14.28
C THR A 756 -22.10 -2.26 15.18
N GLY A 757 -23.42 -2.23 15.37
CA GLY A 757 -24.06 -1.63 16.55
C GLY A 757 -24.42 -2.74 17.55
N THR A 758 -25.69 -2.89 17.94
CA THR A 758 -26.10 -3.88 18.96
C THR A 758 -25.97 -5.34 18.49
N PRO A 759 -25.02 -6.15 19.00
CA PRO A 759 -24.89 -7.56 18.60
C PRO A 759 -26.08 -8.41 19.08
N PRO A 760 -26.34 -9.58 18.47
CA PRO A 760 -27.43 -10.46 18.85
C PRO A 760 -27.15 -11.19 20.17
N ASN A 761 -28.15 -11.34 21.03
CA ASN A 761 -28.03 -12.03 22.33
C ASN A 761 -27.43 -13.44 22.25
N ASN A 762 -27.66 -14.14 21.12
CA ASN A 762 -26.96 -15.38 20.81
C ASN A 762 -25.80 -15.09 19.86
N THR A 763 -24.58 -15.23 20.39
CA THR A 763 -23.29 -15.07 19.69
C THR A 763 -22.64 -16.42 19.36
N VAL A 764 -23.35 -17.55 19.54
CA VAL A 764 -22.77 -18.90 19.41
C VAL A 764 -22.51 -19.26 17.94
N VAL A 765 -21.25 -19.58 17.65
CA VAL A 765 -20.78 -19.95 16.31
C VAL A 765 -20.85 -21.46 16.07
N SER A 766 -20.97 -21.89 14.81
CA SER A 766 -20.97 -23.30 14.43
C SER A 766 -19.55 -23.78 14.16
N ASN A 767 -19.09 -24.80 14.87
CA ASN A 767 -17.77 -25.40 14.64
C ASN A 767 -17.82 -26.43 13.49
N ALA A 768 -17.18 -26.16 12.35
CA ALA A 768 -17.15 -27.06 11.19
C ALA A 768 -16.00 -26.80 10.20
N THR A 769 -15.50 -27.84 9.54
CA THR A 769 -14.49 -27.74 8.46
C THR A 769 -15.18 -27.63 7.10
N ARG A 770 -15.62 -26.40 6.76
CA ARG A 770 -16.30 -26.07 5.49
C ARG A 770 -15.37 -25.27 4.56
N LEU A 771 -15.36 -25.59 3.27
CA LEU A 771 -14.54 -24.90 2.26
C LEU A 771 -15.38 -24.32 1.11
N VAL A 772 -14.86 -23.29 0.45
CA VAL A 772 -15.41 -22.71 -0.79
C VAL A 772 -14.70 -23.31 -1.99
N VAL A 773 -15.41 -23.71 -3.04
CA VAL A 773 -14.82 -24.23 -4.29
C VAL A 773 -14.96 -23.21 -5.42
N LEU A 774 -13.85 -22.95 -6.12
CA LEU A 774 -13.74 -22.04 -7.26
C LEU A 774 -13.20 -22.80 -8.49
N PRO A 775 -13.81 -22.67 -9.67
CA PRO A 775 -13.16 -23.04 -10.94
C PRO A 775 -11.86 -22.25 -11.16
N PHE A 776 -10.93 -22.85 -11.91
CA PHE A 776 -9.73 -22.14 -12.37
C PHE A 776 -10.10 -20.86 -13.13
N ASN A 777 -9.29 -19.80 -12.97
CA ASN A 777 -9.47 -18.48 -13.60
C ASN A 777 -10.79 -17.76 -13.23
N THR A 778 -11.48 -18.18 -12.15
CA THR A 778 -12.63 -17.44 -11.63
C THR A 778 -12.20 -16.06 -11.11
N SER A 779 -12.77 -14.99 -11.66
CA SER A 779 -12.66 -13.65 -11.08
C SER A 779 -13.61 -13.47 -9.89
N VAL A 780 -13.06 -13.09 -8.74
CA VAL A 780 -13.75 -13.07 -7.44
C VAL A 780 -13.77 -11.65 -6.87
N GLU A 781 -14.94 -11.21 -6.43
CA GLU A 781 -15.10 -10.14 -5.43
C GLU A 781 -15.52 -10.75 -4.09
N LEU A 782 -14.83 -10.34 -3.04
CA LEU A 782 -15.15 -10.69 -1.67
C LEU A 782 -15.26 -9.41 -0.86
N VAL A 783 -16.38 -9.23 -0.17
CA VAL A 783 -16.52 -8.21 0.87
C VAL A 783 -16.41 -8.88 2.24
N LEU A 784 -15.45 -8.41 3.03
CA LEU A 784 -15.24 -8.76 4.43
C LEU A 784 -15.83 -7.64 5.30
N GLN A 785 -16.70 -7.99 6.23
CA GLN A 785 -17.43 -7.08 7.13
C GLN A 785 -17.10 -7.45 8.57
N ASP A 786 -16.51 -6.54 9.34
CA ASP A 786 -16.33 -6.76 10.78
C ASP A 786 -17.70 -6.76 11.51
N THR A 787 -17.75 -7.33 12.72
CA THR A 787 -18.92 -7.34 13.59
C THR A 787 -18.60 -6.87 15.02
N SER A 788 -19.53 -6.19 15.69
CA SER A 788 -19.45 -5.82 17.11
C SER A 788 -19.71 -6.98 18.07
N ILE A 789 -19.76 -8.23 17.57
CA ILE A 789 -19.93 -9.40 18.43
C ILE A 789 -18.70 -9.51 19.32
N LEU A 790 -18.90 -9.24 20.62
CA LEU A 790 -17.85 -9.16 21.65
C LEU A 790 -16.87 -7.97 21.51
N GLY A 791 -17.25 -6.96 20.73
CA GLY A 791 -16.44 -5.77 20.40
C GLY A 791 -16.21 -5.66 18.90
N ALA A 792 -16.15 -4.42 18.38
CA ALA A 792 -15.77 -4.17 16.99
C ALA A 792 -14.26 -3.90 16.92
N GLU A 793 -13.55 -4.52 15.99
CA GLU A 793 -12.10 -4.64 16.05
C GLU A 793 -11.47 -4.74 14.66
N SER A 794 -10.24 -4.25 14.49
CA SER A 794 -9.53 -4.44 13.22
C SER A 794 -9.08 -5.88 13.08
N HIS A 795 -9.28 -6.46 11.89
CA HIS A 795 -8.91 -7.86 11.62
C HIS A 795 -8.02 -7.93 10.39
N PRO A 796 -6.69 -8.15 10.53
CA PRO A 796 -5.79 -8.30 9.38
C PRO A 796 -6.01 -9.64 8.68
N LEU A 797 -6.90 -9.66 7.68
CA LEU A 797 -7.19 -10.85 6.90
C LEU A 797 -6.06 -11.09 5.88
N HIS A 798 -5.42 -12.25 5.99
CA HIS A 798 -4.43 -12.77 5.05
C HIS A 798 -5.05 -13.82 4.13
N LEU A 799 -4.64 -13.85 2.85
CA LEU A 799 -4.99 -14.87 1.87
C LEU A 799 -3.71 -15.51 1.31
N HIS A 800 -3.57 -16.83 1.49
CA HIS A 800 -2.45 -17.60 0.93
C HIS A 800 -2.58 -17.75 -0.59
N GLY A 801 -1.46 -17.93 -1.30
CA GLY A 801 -1.42 -18.20 -2.74
C GLY A 801 -1.75 -17.02 -3.67
N PHE A 802 -2.35 -15.94 -3.14
CA PHE A 802 -2.80 -14.80 -3.92
C PHE A 802 -2.37 -13.48 -3.29
N ASN A 803 -2.04 -12.52 -4.15
CA ASN A 803 -2.29 -11.13 -3.83
C ASN A 803 -3.72 -10.78 -4.27
N PHE A 804 -4.34 -9.80 -3.62
CA PHE A 804 -5.66 -9.26 -3.95
C PHE A 804 -5.62 -7.73 -4.03
N PHE A 805 -6.51 -7.16 -4.85
CA PHE A 805 -6.68 -5.73 -5.01
C PHE A 805 -7.76 -5.22 -4.05
N VAL A 806 -7.42 -4.25 -3.21
CA VAL A 806 -8.39 -3.59 -2.33
C VAL A 806 -9.15 -2.53 -3.14
N VAL A 807 -10.25 -2.96 -3.75
CA VAL A 807 -11.10 -2.11 -4.60
C VAL A 807 -11.95 -1.14 -3.78
N GLY A 808 -12.27 -1.48 -2.53
CA GLY A 808 -12.98 -0.57 -1.63
C GLY A 808 -12.72 -0.90 -0.18
N GLN A 809 -12.88 0.10 0.66
CA GLN A 809 -13.12 -0.04 2.09
C GLN A 809 -14.00 1.13 2.48
N GLY A 810 -14.80 1.00 3.53
CA GLY A 810 -15.75 2.08 3.79
C GLY A 810 -16.26 2.16 5.19
N PHE A 811 -16.69 3.38 5.49
CA PHE A 811 -17.28 3.68 6.75
C PHE A 811 -18.79 3.31 6.74
N GLY A 812 -19.14 2.11 7.22
CA GLY A 812 -20.54 1.69 7.40
C GLY A 812 -20.80 0.18 7.58
N ASN A 813 -22.08 -0.18 7.51
CA ASN A 813 -22.52 -1.48 7.00
C ASN A 813 -22.26 -1.49 5.50
N TYR A 814 -21.67 -2.54 4.92
CA TYR A 814 -21.51 -2.58 3.47
C TYR A 814 -22.87 -2.52 2.76
N ASN A 815 -23.08 -1.48 1.96
CA ASN A 815 -24.29 -1.32 1.15
C ASN A 815 -23.93 -1.44 -0.33
N PRO A 816 -24.20 -2.58 -1.00
CA PRO A 816 -23.82 -2.79 -2.40
C PRO A 816 -24.50 -1.81 -3.39
N ASN A 817 -25.54 -1.10 -2.97
CA ASN A 817 -26.22 -0.10 -3.81
C ASN A 817 -25.58 1.30 -3.73
N LYS A 818 -24.75 1.54 -2.73
CA LYS A 818 -24.09 2.82 -2.45
C LYS A 818 -22.57 2.72 -2.62
N ASP A 819 -21.99 1.67 -2.07
CA ASP A 819 -20.56 1.60 -1.82
C ASP A 819 -19.78 1.01 -3.00
N THR A 820 -20.36 0.06 -3.75
CA THR A 820 -19.78 -0.49 -4.99
C THR A 820 -19.53 0.60 -6.04
N ALA A 821 -20.35 1.66 -6.06
CA ALA A 821 -20.17 2.80 -6.96
C ALA A 821 -18.93 3.66 -6.62
N ASN A 822 -18.37 3.52 -5.41
CA ASN A 822 -17.17 4.22 -4.95
C ASN A 822 -15.90 3.36 -5.02
N PHE A 823 -15.98 2.15 -5.59
CA PHE A 823 -14.82 1.26 -5.70
C PHE A 823 -13.76 1.86 -6.64
N ASN A 824 -12.51 1.89 -6.18
CA ASN A 824 -11.36 2.18 -7.02
C ASN A 824 -11.06 0.95 -7.89
N LEU A 825 -11.44 1.04 -9.17
CA LEU A 825 -11.14 0.02 -10.18
C LEU A 825 -9.99 0.45 -11.12
N VAL A 826 -9.32 1.58 -10.83
CA VAL A 826 -8.31 2.21 -11.70
C VAL A 826 -6.89 1.96 -11.21
N ASP A 827 -6.63 2.22 -9.92
CA ASP A 827 -5.32 2.01 -9.28
C ASP A 827 -5.41 1.51 -7.81
N PRO A 828 -6.33 0.59 -7.45
CA PRO A 828 -6.42 0.01 -6.10
C PRO A 828 -5.10 -0.67 -5.71
N VAL A 829 -4.81 -0.69 -4.41
CA VAL A 829 -3.59 -1.33 -3.90
C VAL A 829 -3.69 -2.85 -3.97
N GLU A 830 -2.65 -3.47 -4.50
CA GLU A 830 -2.42 -4.92 -4.42
C GLU A 830 -1.72 -5.26 -3.09
N ARG A 831 -2.26 -6.22 -2.33
CA ARG A 831 -1.80 -6.66 -0.99
C ARG A 831 -1.94 -8.17 -0.85
N ASN A 832 -1.34 -8.77 0.19
CA ASN A 832 -1.68 -10.13 0.63
C ASN A 832 -2.28 -10.20 2.04
N THR A 833 -2.11 -9.15 2.85
CA THR A 833 -2.74 -9.02 4.16
C THR A 833 -3.35 -7.63 4.32
N PHE A 834 -4.59 -7.53 4.80
CA PHE A 834 -5.25 -6.23 4.97
C PHE A 834 -6.21 -6.20 6.14
N GLY A 835 -6.13 -5.14 6.94
CA GLY A 835 -7.06 -4.87 8.04
C GLY A 835 -8.47 -4.61 7.49
N VAL A 836 -9.39 -5.53 7.78
CA VAL A 836 -10.82 -5.19 7.80
C VAL A 836 -10.97 -4.15 8.92
N PRO A 837 -11.37 -2.89 8.64
CA PRO A 837 -11.33 -1.84 9.66
C PRO A 837 -12.24 -2.15 10.85
N ALA A 838 -11.96 -1.60 12.03
CA ALA A 838 -12.80 -1.81 13.22
C ALA A 838 -14.27 -1.40 12.99
N GLY A 839 -15.15 -2.39 12.99
CA GLY A 839 -16.55 -2.35 12.57
C GLY A 839 -16.80 -1.95 11.10
N GLY A 840 -15.76 -1.77 10.29
CA GLY A 840 -15.87 -1.41 8.88
C GLY A 840 -16.08 -2.61 7.97
N TRP A 841 -15.91 -2.35 6.68
CA TRP A 841 -15.81 -3.38 5.67
C TRP A 841 -14.67 -3.08 4.70
N VAL A 842 -14.15 -4.13 4.06
CA VAL A 842 -13.23 -4.05 2.94
C VAL A 842 -13.72 -4.95 1.80
N ALA A 843 -13.71 -4.42 0.59
CA ALA A 843 -14.00 -5.11 -0.65
C ALA A 843 -12.69 -5.39 -1.39
N ILE A 844 -12.40 -6.67 -1.60
CA ILE A 844 -11.20 -7.13 -2.31
C ILE A 844 -11.58 -7.87 -3.60
N ARG A 845 -10.69 -7.84 -4.59
CA ARG A 845 -10.80 -8.67 -5.80
C ARG A 845 -9.52 -9.42 -6.10
N PHE A 846 -9.67 -10.68 -6.50
CA PHE A 846 -8.57 -11.52 -6.99
C PHE A 846 -9.02 -12.43 -8.13
N LEU A 847 -8.05 -13.02 -8.82
CA LEU A 847 -8.28 -14.01 -9.87
C LEU A 847 -7.83 -15.37 -9.32
N ALA A 848 -8.67 -16.40 -9.41
CA ALA A 848 -8.36 -17.76 -8.98
C ALA A 848 -7.47 -18.48 -10.01
N ASP A 849 -6.30 -17.92 -10.30
CA ASP A 849 -5.34 -18.34 -11.34
C ASP A 849 -4.33 -19.41 -10.86
N ASN A 850 -4.49 -19.93 -9.64
CA ASN A 850 -3.53 -20.81 -8.99
C ASN A 850 -4.23 -22.04 -8.38
N PRO A 851 -4.06 -23.26 -8.94
CA PRO A 851 -4.78 -24.46 -8.51
C PRO A 851 -4.21 -24.98 -7.18
N GLY A 852 -5.09 -25.41 -6.27
CA GLY A 852 -4.71 -25.90 -4.95
C GLY A 852 -5.76 -25.63 -3.87
N VAL A 853 -5.31 -25.69 -2.62
CA VAL A 853 -6.10 -25.36 -1.43
C VAL A 853 -5.39 -24.24 -0.69
N TRP A 854 -6.09 -23.12 -0.51
CA TRP A 854 -5.51 -21.85 -0.07
C TRP A 854 -6.18 -21.37 1.20
N PHE A 855 -5.38 -21.19 2.25
CA PHE A 855 -5.85 -20.74 3.56
C PHE A 855 -6.18 -19.24 3.55
N MET A 856 -7.21 -18.84 4.28
CA MET A 856 -7.53 -17.43 4.51
C MET A 856 -7.92 -17.25 5.96
N HIS A 857 -7.23 -16.37 6.68
CA HIS A 857 -7.36 -16.25 8.14
C HIS A 857 -7.01 -14.85 8.65
N CYS A 858 -7.49 -14.51 9.84
CA CYS A 858 -7.02 -13.32 10.54
C CYS A 858 -5.61 -13.57 11.08
N HIS A 859 -4.68 -12.65 10.81
CA HIS A 859 -3.28 -12.75 11.19
C HIS A 859 -3.02 -12.34 12.66
N PHE A 860 -4.08 -12.19 13.46
CA PHE A 860 -4.01 -12.31 14.92
C PHE A 860 -4.08 -13.81 15.29
N ASP A 861 -3.04 -14.32 15.95
CA ASP A 861 -2.92 -15.76 16.19
C ASP A 861 -3.87 -16.25 17.30
N VAL A 862 -4.32 -15.37 18.19
CA VAL A 862 -5.47 -15.63 19.07
C VAL A 862 -6.74 -15.93 18.24
N HIS A 863 -7.03 -15.13 17.21
CA HIS A 863 -8.23 -15.31 16.38
C HIS A 863 -8.11 -16.51 15.44
N THR A 864 -6.91 -16.79 14.90
CA THR A 864 -6.65 -18.03 14.15
C THR A 864 -6.88 -19.26 15.02
N SER A 865 -6.45 -19.26 16.28
CA SER A 865 -6.71 -20.35 17.23
C SER A 865 -8.19 -20.50 17.60
N TRP A 866 -8.92 -19.38 17.76
CA TRP A 866 -10.38 -19.36 17.97
C TRP A 866 -11.22 -19.68 16.72
N GLY A 867 -10.60 -19.86 15.55
CA GLY A 867 -11.27 -20.33 14.34
C GLY A 867 -11.66 -19.25 13.32
N LEU A 868 -11.11 -18.03 13.40
CA LEU A 868 -11.28 -16.96 12.39
C LEU A 868 -10.47 -17.24 11.12
N ARG A 869 -10.79 -18.36 10.47
CA ARG A 869 -10.06 -18.95 9.35
C ARG A 869 -11.01 -19.75 8.45
N MET A 870 -10.61 -19.98 7.21
CA MET A 870 -11.28 -20.85 6.25
C MET A 870 -10.28 -21.30 5.17
N ALA A 871 -10.71 -22.15 4.24
CA ALA A 871 -9.89 -22.49 3.07
C ALA A 871 -10.71 -22.49 1.76
N TRP A 872 -10.07 -22.01 0.70
CA TRP A 872 -10.55 -22.03 -0.67
C TRP A 872 -9.97 -23.25 -1.39
N ILE A 873 -10.76 -23.91 -2.24
CA ILE A 873 -10.28 -24.88 -3.22
C ILE A 873 -10.35 -24.20 -4.59
N VAL A 874 -9.22 -24.09 -5.27
CA VAL A 874 -9.17 -23.66 -6.67
C VAL A 874 -8.87 -24.89 -7.52
N MET A 875 -9.82 -25.24 -8.38
CA MET A 875 -9.75 -26.43 -9.22
C MET A 875 -8.63 -26.31 -10.28
N ASP A 876 -8.16 -27.45 -10.77
CA ASP A 876 -7.30 -27.54 -11.96
C ASP A 876 -7.93 -26.87 -13.19
N GLY A 877 -7.14 -26.10 -13.93
CA GLY A 877 -7.50 -25.59 -15.25
C GLY A 877 -7.26 -26.61 -16.38
N PRO A 878 -7.69 -26.32 -17.62
CA PRO A 878 -7.56 -27.24 -18.74
C PRO A 878 -6.10 -27.55 -19.13
N LEU A 879 -5.21 -26.57 -19.13
CA LEU A 879 -3.84 -26.72 -19.64
C LEU A 879 -2.88 -27.35 -18.62
N PRO A 880 -1.81 -28.06 -19.04
CA PRO A 880 -0.83 -28.66 -18.11
C PRO A 880 -0.12 -27.66 -17.19
N ASN A 881 -0.01 -26.39 -17.58
CA ASN A 881 0.51 -25.29 -16.77
C ASN A 881 -0.55 -24.61 -15.89
N GLN A 882 -1.76 -25.16 -15.80
CA GLN A 882 -2.86 -24.69 -14.95
C GLN A 882 -3.30 -25.77 -13.93
N LYS A 883 -2.50 -26.82 -13.75
CA LYS A 883 -2.79 -27.96 -12.86
C LYS A 883 -1.83 -28.05 -11.69
N LEU A 884 -2.32 -28.50 -10.53
CA LEU A 884 -1.49 -28.79 -9.36
C LEU A 884 -0.60 -30.02 -9.64
N PRO A 885 0.74 -29.92 -9.50
CA PRO A 885 1.64 -31.06 -9.61
C PRO A 885 1.38 -32.11 -8.51
N PRO A 886 1.80 -33.37 -8.69
CA PRO A 886 1.76 -34.37 -7.62
C PRO A 886 2.57 -33.92 -6.39
N PRO A 887 2.23 -34.41 -5.19
CA PRO A 887 2.95 -34.08 -3.95
C PRO A 887 4.42 -34.52 -4.03
N PRO A 888 5.35 -33.78 -3.40
CA PRO A 888 6.74 -34.21 -3.25
C PRO A 888 6.86 -35.54 -2.49
N SER A 889 7.87 -36.33 -2.83
CA SER A 889 8.13 -37.63 -2.20
C SER A 889 8.56 -37.53 -0.72
N ASP A 890 8.97 -36.35 -0.26
CA ASP A 890 9.32 -36.03 1.13
C ASP A 890 8.22 -35.25 1.89
N LEU A 891 7.00 -35.14 1.33
CA LEU A 891 5.86 -34.51 2.01
C LEU A 891 5.59 -35.21 3.37
N PRO A 892 5.49 -34.47 4.49
CA PRO A 892 5.22 -35.08 5.80
C PRO A 892 3.86 -35.78 5.84
N LYS A 893 3.85 -36.97 6.47
CA LYS A 893 2.65 -37.81 6.53
C LYS A 893 1.61 -37.27 7.51
N CYS A 894 0.36 -37.43 7.11
CA CYS A 894 -0.77 -37.64 8.01
C CYS A 894 -0.95 -39.15 8.19
#